data_AF-A0A2E0PC36-F1
#
_entry.id   AF-A0A2E0PC36-F1
#
_cell.length_a   1.000
_cell.length_b   1.000
_cell.length_c   1.000
_cell.angle_alpha   90.00
_cell.angle_beta   90.00
_cell.angle_gamma   90.00
#
_symmetry.space_group_name_H-M   'P 1'
#
loop_
_entity.id
_entity.type
_entity.pdbx_description
1 polymer ?
#
loop_
_entity_poly.entity_id
_entity_poly.type
_entity_poly.pdbx_seq_one_letter_code
_entity_poly.pdbx_strand_id
1 'polypeptide(L)'
;MYFNNNIIIKTNQTLKTMTKKTQMMFVFIFALFCNVNAQAQEAKELSEGLIGYWPFDGGSTTAKDHSPNGNNGTVNGDPEYIEGHSGKAGDLAINFDGEDDSVTTEVSLLNDLEELTLSFWMNMPEQQTGNRKGLIGQNDAVEYGMISPTSMQYWTPAGNISVDFGPTTDDWTHVAVVVNSEGFKVYAGGDIIGETSGGGPVSSADTFNMGGDGVFDATGNNFLGSLDDVAVYNVALSDQDIADLASGAAVPILRQVPLIPDLIAYWPFDGDLADKVGNNDGEAQGTEDISYDDGQFGQGIALDGVDQFVQTPVENEETFDFQDETGFSISAWYRVDEFTKSWQALIAKGEGNRWRIHRRGGEGQLTGNGGSGDVPGATGDVNDGEIHHLVLVSDPENEQVRFYADGELVSEGGAPAIQSNDNPMMIGENPDARGRTWGGLIDDVGVFNRPITDDEVALIYNGGNGNPLMVGGVIIPKPKVKLAGSMSGFSVELTDDENGSTVDAAGVSATFDGVALEVTTAKADGVTTFSYETTGLLEAGTEHFVVLTVKDTEGATHTIEKSFKVKPYTVVDAGSRAGDSLKGESGIVATITQISSGQNVGSLHGNNTANAEKAFNGWGNDPETEEAYLNEADPDSFEGWSYYPVLVPVVNFDQDGGVQGNFNSNNGYDDEYIPNIPGWGDSTDGIVGEFTALLELKKGAYKLGVNSDDGFKATIGANFTDL
;
A
#
# COMPACT_ATOMS: atom_id res chain seq x y z
N MET A 1 -17.06 -19.71 40.58
CA MET A 1 -16.09 -20.62 41.24
C MET A 1 -14.77 -20.38 40.54
N TYR A 2 -14.08 -19.31 40.93
CA TYR A 2 -12.87 -18.83 40.26
C TYR A 2 -11.64 -19.57 40.79
N PHE A 3 -10.81 -20.09 39.89
CA PHE A 3 -9.54 -20.71 40.25
C PHE A 3 -8.50 -19.63 40.49
N ASN A 4 -8.00 -19.60 41.72
CA ASN A 4 -7.00 -18.66 42.21
C ASN A 4 -5.62 -19.25 41.93
N ASN A 5 -4.88 -18.73 40.96
CA ASN A 5 -3.50 -19.16 40.68
C ASN A 5 -2.52 -18.44 41.62
N ASN A 6 -2.46 -18.92 42.86
CA ASN A 6 -1.37 -18.62 43.79
C ASN A 6 -0.70 -19.93 44.20
N ILE A 7 0.30 -20.38 43.43
CA ILE A 7 1.14 -21.52 43.82
C ILE A 7 2.25 -21.02 44.75
N ILE A 8 2.01 -21.08 46.05
CA ILE A 8 3.06 -21.01 47.07
C ILE A 8 3.76 -22.38 47.13
N ILE A 9 4.96 -22.51 46.55
CA ILE A 9 5.77 -23.72 46.70
C ILE A 9 6.45 -23.71 48.08
N LYS A 10 5.86 -24.43 49.04
CA LYS A 10 6.61 -24.93 50.21
C LYS A 10 7.62 -25.97 49.71
N THR A 11 8.90 -25.63 49.77
CA THR A 11 10.01 -26.53 49.45
C THR A 11 10.02 -27.70 50.44
N ASN A 12 9.56 -28.87 50.00
CA ASN A 12 9.66 -30.12 50.75
C ASN A 12 11.10 -30.68 50.66
N GLN A 13 11.59 -31.24 51.78
CA GLN A 13 12.96 -31.68 52.04
C GLN A 13 13.54 -32.81 51.15
N THR A 14 12.92 -33.16 50.03
CA THR A 14 13.25 -34.37 49.25
C THR A 14 14.29 -34.18 48.13
N LEU A 15 14.90 -33.00 47.99
CA LEU A 15 15.87 -32.68 46.92
C LEU A 15 17.33 -32.99 47.23
N LYS A 16 17.66 -33.50 48.43
CA LYS A 16 19.06 -33.68 48.90
C LYS A 16 19.76 -34.98 48.47
N THR A 17 19.09 -35.90 47.79
CA THR A 17 19.64 -37.24 47.48
C THR A 17 19.82 -37.56 45.99
N MET A 18 19.53 -36.62 45.08
CA MET A 18 19.74 -36.85 43.64
C MET A 18 21.17 -36.50 43.21
N THR A 19 21.76 -37.32 42.33
CA THR A 19 23.09 -37.07 41.76
C THR A 19 23.10 -35.83 40.88
N LYS A 20 24.25 -35.14 40.78
CA LYS A 20 24.40 -33.89 39.98
C LYS A 20 23.91 -34.04 38.53
N LYS A 21 24.05 -35.22 37.91
CA LYS A 21 23.51 -35.50 36.56
C LYS A 21 21.98 -35.46 36.51
N THR A 22 21.29 -35.94 37.55
CA THR A 22 19.82 -35.94 37.63
C THR A 22 19.27 -34.56 37.98
N GLN A 23 19.99 -33.76 38.77
CA GLN A 23 19.65 -32.34 39.00
C GLN A 23 19.84 -31.50 37.73
N MET A 24 20.90 -31.72 36.96
CA MET A 24 21.15 -31.01 35.70
C MET A 24 20.13 -31.40 34.61
N MET A 25 19.71 -32.67 34.59
CA MET A 25 18.68 -33.18 33.67
C MET A 25 17.27 -32.67 34.04
N PHE A 26 16.96 -32.48 35.34
CA PHE A 26 15.71 -31.82 35.76
C PHE A 26 15.71 -30.32 35.47
N VAL A 27 16.84 -29.62 35.64
CA VAL A 27 16.97 -28.19 35.25
C VAL A 27 16.90 -28.01 33.74
N PHE A 28 17.46 -28.93 32.95
CA PHE A 28 17.33 -28.91 31.49
C PHE A 28 15.93 -29.26 30.99
N ILE A 29 15.23 -30.21 31.63
CA ILE A 29 13.84 -30.55 31.27
C ILE A 29 12.87 -29.45 31.74
N PHE A 30 13.13 -28.78 32.87
CA PHE A 30 12.32 -27.63 33.31
C PHE A 30 12.59 -26.38 32.46
N ALA A 31 13.83 -26.16 32.00
CA ALA A 31 14.15 -25.10 31.03
C ALA A 31 13.59 -25.41 29.62
N LEU A 32 13.41 -26.69 29.25
CA LEU A 32 12.71 -27.08 28.02
C LEU A 32 11.18 -26.93 28.13
N PHE A 33 10.60 -27.02 29.33
CA PHE A 33 9.15 -26.81 29.56
C PHE A 33 8.76 -25.36 29.90
N CYS A 34 9.72 -24.50 30.28
CA CYS A 34 9.48 -23.06 30.46
C CYS A 34 9.60 -22.24 29.17
N ASN A 35 9.99 -22.84 28.04
CA ASN A 35 10.01 -22.19 26.72
C ASN A 35 8.85 -22.65 25.82
N VAL A 36 7.81 -23.25 26.39
CA VAL A 36 6.57 -23.55 25.68
C VAL A 36 5.52 -22.58 26.23
N ASN A 37 5.18 -21.57 25.43
CA ASN A 37 4.20 -20.50 25.69
C ASN A 37 4.68 -19.32 26.54
N ALA A 38 5.79 -18.69 26.15
CA ALA A 38 5.80 -17.22 26.14
C ALA A 38 5.42 -16.79 24.73
N GLN A 39 4.15 -16.99 24.34
CA GLN A 39 3.58 -16.10 23.33
C GLN A 39 3.67 -14.71 23.95
N ALA A 40 4.18 -13.73 23.19
CA ALA A 40 3.89 -12.35 23.50
C ALA A 40 2.36 -12.27 23.57
N GLN A 41 1.81 -12.06 24.77
CA GLN A 41 0.39 -11.84 24.89
C GLN A 41 0.13 -10.53 24.16
N GLU A 42 -0.67 -10.59 23.09
CA GLU A 42 -1.07 -9.37 22.40
C GLU A 42 -1.72 -8.44 23.41
N ALA A 43 -1.32 -7.16 23.35
CA ALA A 43 -1.90 -6.15 24.20
C ALA A 43 -3.41 -6.10 23.93
N LYS A 44 -4.21 -6.04 24.99
CA LYS A 44 -5.65 -5.87 24.87
C LYS A 44 -5.94 -4.43 24.42
N GLU A 45 -6.78 -4.27 23.40
CA GLU A 45 -7.34 -2.95 23.07
C GLU A 45 -8.42 -2.55 24.09
N LEU A 46 -8.41 -1.29 24.50
CA LEU A 46 -9.45 -0.67 25.31
C LEU A 46 -10.08 0.50 24.54
N SER A 47 -10.75 0.26 23.42
CA SER A 47 -11.36 1.34 22.62
C SER A 47 -12.78 1.71 23.04
N GLU A 48 -13.44 0.88 23.86
CA GLU A 48 -14.80 1.16 24.34
C GLU A 48 -14.83 2.44 25.19
N GLY A 49 -15.64 3.41 24.75
CA GLY A 49 -15.79 4.68 25.44
C GLY A 49 -14.57 5.61 25.34
N LEU A 50 -13.55 5.28 24.53
CA LEU A 50 -12.42 6.16 24.28
C LEU A 50 -12.89 7.36 23.46
N ILE A 51 -12.70 8.57 24.01
CA ILE A 51 -13.14 9.82 23.39
C ILE A 51 -12.00 10.75 22.97
N GLY A 52 -10.77 10.45 23.38
CA GLY A 52 -9.55 11.11 22.94
C GLY A 52 -8.31 10.30 23.31
N TYR A 53 -7.33 10.22 22.41
CA TYR A 53 -6.05 9.54 22.62
C TYR A 53 -4.91 10.25 21.89
N TRP A 54 -3.99 10.85 22.64
CA TRP A 54 -2.81 11.55 22.13
C TRP A 54 -1.54 10.82 22.57
N PRO A 55 -0.94 10.01 21.69
CA PRO A 55 0.29 9.29 21.97
C PRO A 55 1.55 10.14 21.84
N PHE A 56 1.48 11.34 21.22
CA PHE A 56 2.64 12.23 21.01
C PHE A 56 3.82 11.68 20.19
N ASP A 57 3.71 10.45 19.70
CA ASP A 57 4.51 9.86 18.61
C ASP A 57 4.64 10.77 17.38
N GLY A 58 3.81 11.81 17.30
CA GLY A 58 3.95 13.04 16.53
C GLY A 58 5.34 13.69 16.55
N GLY A 59 5.79 14.29 17.65
CA GLY A 59 6.87 15.28 17.46
C GLY A 59 6.47 16.51 16.62
N SER A 60 5.16 16.69 16.36
CA SER A 60 4.59 17.72 15.49
C SER A 60 4.11 18.93 16.29
N THR A 61 3.77 20.02 15.60
CA THR A 61 3.03 21.15 16.19
C THR A 61 1.53 20.84 16.35
N THR A 62 1.05 19.72 15.80
CA THR A 62 -0.30 19.18 16.01
C THR A 62 -0.20 17.85 16.75
N ALA A 63 -0.76 17.79 17.96
CA ALA A 63 -0.93 16.54 18.68
C ALA A 63 -2.14 15.80 18.11
N LYS A 64 -1.91 14.74 17.32
CA LYS A 64 -2.99 13.98 16.67
C LYS A 64 -3.77 13.16 17.71
N ASP A 65 -5.09 13.24 17.64
CA ASP A 65 -6.00 12.34 18.35
C ASP A 65 -6.21 11.08 17.50
N HIS A 66 -5.76 9.94 18.02
CA HIS A 66 -5.90 8.63 17.38
C HIS A 66 -7.23 7.94 17.72
N SER A 67 -8.07 8.54 18.58
CA SER A 67 -9.41 8.04 18.82
C SER A 67 -10.32 8.23 17.59
N PRO A 68 -11.45 7.51 17.52
CA PRO A 68 -12.43 7.68 16.44
C PRO A 68 -13.00 9.10 16.29
N ASN A 69 -12.75 10.01 17.25
CA ASN A 69 -13.32 11.35 17.26
C ASN A 69 -12.41 12.42 16.64
N GLY A 70 -11.11 12.17 16.48
CA GLY A 70 -10.18 13.09 15.81
C GLY A 70 -10.05 14.49 16.42
N ASN A 71 -10.14 14.61 17.75
CA ASN A 71 -9.99 15.84 18.53
C ASN A 71 -8.52 16.31 18.64
N ASN A 72 -7.88 16.61 17.51
CA ASN A 72 -6.47 17.02 17.50
C ASN A 72 -6.19 18.24 18.40
N GLY A 73 -5.05 18.22 19.08
CA GLY A 73 -4.54 19.32 19.90
C GLY A 73 -3.54 20.19 19.15
N THR A 74 -3.49 21.48 19.50
CA THR A 74 -2.44 22.41 19.08
C THR A 74 -1.35 22.43 20.15
N VAL A 75 -0.10 22.19 19.73
CA VAL A 75 1.07 22.31 20.60
C VAL A 75 1.51 23.78 20.65
N ASN A 76 1.57 24.34 21.85
CA ASN A 76 2.02 25.70 22.14
C ASN A 76 3.40 25.66 22.80
N GLY A 77 4.18 26.72 22.60
CA GLY A 77 5.57 26.79 23.03
C GLY A 77 6.53 26.20 21.98
N ASP A 78 7.64 25.63 22.45
CA ASP A 78 8.61 24.89 21.62
C ASP A 78 9.08 23.63 22.38
N PRO A 79 8.14 22.74 22.78
CA PRO A 79 8.47 21.60 23.61
C PRO A 79 9.38 20.62 22.86
N GLU A 80 10.34 20.04 23.60
CA GLU A 80 11.15 18.95 23.08
C GLU A 80 10.35 17.65 23.07
N TYR A 81 10.62 16.78 22.10
CA TYR A 81 10.09 15.41 22.10
C TYR A 81 11.21 14.44 22.43
N ILE A 82 10.91 13.52 23.34
CA ILE A 82 11.85 12.53 23.87
C ILE A 82 11.35 11.11 23.61
N GLU A 83 12.17 10.11 23.92
CA GLU A 83 11.75 8.71 23.86
C GLU A 83 10.53 8.45 24.77
N GLY A 84 9.49 7.85 24.20
CA GLY A 84 8.24 7.50 24.88
C GLY A 84 8.40 6.36 25.89
N HIS A 85 7.32 6.10 26.62
CA HIS A 85 7.31 5.26 27.79
C HIS A 85 7.63 3.78 27.49
N SER A 86 7.36 3.31 26.27
CA SER A 86 7.58 1.93 25.88
C SER A 86 9.04 1.67 25.43
N GLY A 87 9.79 2.72 25.12
CA GLY A 87 11.15 2.65 24.60
C GLY A 87 11.26 1.99 23.22
N LYS A 88 10.15 1.89 22.48
CA LYS A 88 10.12 1.37 21.11
C LYS A 88 10.53 2.46 20.13
N ALA A 89 11.07 2.04 18.99
CA ALA A 89 11.42 3.00 17.94
C ALA A 89 10.15 3.67 17.39
N GLY A 90 10.13 5.00 17.39
CA GLY A 90 8.97 5.80 16.95
C GLY A 90 7.93 6.07 18.03
N ASP A 91 8.14 5.57 19.26
CA ASP A 91 7.37 5.95 20.43
C ASP A 91 7.98 7.24 21.02
N LEU A 92 7.24 8.35 20.98
CA LEU A 92 7.71 9.67 21.43
C LEU A 92 6.78 10.26 22.48
N ALA A 93 7.37 10.91 23.46
CA ALA A 93 6.66 11.71 24.45
C ALA A 93 6.95 13.20 24.27
N ILE A 94 5.98 14.03 24.66
CA ILE A 94 6.15 15.48 24.70
C ILE A 94 6.73 15.91 26.05
N ASN A 95 7.78 16.74 26.05
CA ASN A 95 8.45 17.26 27.24
C ASN A 95 8.20 18.76 27.42
N PHE A 96 7.46 19.09 28.48
CA PHE A 96 7.10 20.45 28.87
C PHE A 96 8.17 21.09 29.76
N ASP A 97 8.53 22.33 29.48
CA ASP A 97 9.58 23.07 30.17
C ASP A 97 9.14 23.79 31.47
N GLY A 98 7.84 23.79 31.77
CA GLY A 98 7.25 24.46 32.93
C GLY A 98 7.15 25.98 32.85
N GLU A 99 7.44 26.58 31.70
CA GLU A 99 7.37 28.02 31.43
C GLU A 99 6.20 28.40 30.52
N ASP A 100 6.07 27.82 29.32
CA ASP A 100 5.01 28.14 28.35
C ASP A 100 4.55 27.00 27.43
N ASP A 101 5.12 25.80 27.58
CA ASP A 101 4.69 24.64 26.80
C ASP A 101 3.31 24.12 27.26
N SER A 102 2.41 23.88 26.31
CA SER A 102 1.09 23.27 26.54
C SER A 102 0.52 22.62 25.28
N VAL A 103 -0.49 21.75 25.44
CA VAL A 103 -1.30 21.25 24.32
C VAL A 103 -2.74 21.65 24.57
N THR A 104 -3.30 22.47 23.69
CA THR A 104 -4.68 22.95 23.79
C THR A 104 -5.55 22.32 22.72
N THR A 105 -6.70 21.76 23.09
CA THR A 105 -7.70 21.31 22.11
C THR A 105 -8.71 22.43 21.80
N GLU A 106 -9.53 22.25 20.76
CA GLU A 106 -10.63 23.16 20.44
C GLU A 106 -11.99 22.66 20.96
N VAL A 107 -12.00 21.65 21.83
CA VAL A 107 -13.21 20.93 22.26
C VAL A 107 -13.30 20.78 23.77
N SER A 108 -14.52 20.82 24.30
CA SER A 108 -14.82 20.46 25.69
C SER A 108 -15.17 18.97 25.76
N LEU A 109 -14.27 18.15 26.27
CA LEU A 109 -14.45 16.69 26.30
C LEU A 109 -15.10 16.16 27.58
N LEU A 110 -15.04 16.95 28.67
CA LEU A 110 -15.36 16.46 30.02
C LEU A 110 -16.71 16.97 30.55
N ASN A 111 -17.58 17.43 29.66
CA ASN A 111 -18.90 17.97 29.99
C ASN A 111 -19.93 16.86 30.19
N ASP A 112 -20.72 16.97 31.27
CA ASP A 112 -21.91 16.15 31.55
C ASP A 112 -21.67 14.62 31.58
N LEU A 113 -20.43 14.19 31.87
CA LEU A 113 -20.08 12.77 32.00
C LEU A 113 -20.50 12.21 33.37
N GLU A 114 -21.27 11.12 33.39
CA GLU A 114 -21.62 10.39 34.62
C GLU A 114 -20.47 9.54 35.16
N GLU A 115 -19.61 9.09 34.25
CA GLU A 115 -18.40 8.34 34.50
C GLU A 115 -17.32 8.75 33.50
N LEU A 116 -16.06 8.65 33.91
CA LEU A 116 -14.91 8.91 33.05
C LEU A 116 -13.66 8.20 33.56
N THR A 117 -12.70 8.03 32.66
CA THR A 117 -11.33 7.67 33.01
C THR A 117 -10.35 8.61 32.32
N LEU A 118 -9.43 9.18 33.09
CA LEU A 118 -8.23 9.84 32.57
C LEU A 118 -7.05 8.89 32.76
N SER A 119 -6.23 8.68 31.74
CA SER A 119 -5.07 7.78 31.77
C SER A 119 -3.92 8.41 30.99
N PHE A 120 -2.70 8.36 31.52
CA PHE A 120 -1.51 8.85 30.82
C PHE A 120 -0.26 8.30 31.48
N TRP A 121 0.85 8.29 30.74
CA TRP A 121 2.17 8.09 31.28
C TRP A 121 2.81 9.44 31.59
N MET A 122 3.54 9.52 32.72
CA MET A 122 4.29 10.72 33.07
C MET A 122 5.72 10.41 33.50
N ASN A 123 6.62 11.31 33.14
CA ASN A 123 7.97 11.37 33.68
C ASN A 123 8.22 12.77 34.27
N MET A 124 8.45 12.85 35.57
CA MET A 124 8.69 14.09 36.31
C MET A 124 10.04 13.97 37.04
N PRO A 125 11.18 14.09 36.33
CA PRO A 125 12.51 13.87 36.91
C PRO A 125 12.92 14.98 37.89
N GLU A 126 12.25 16.13 37.83
CA GLU A 126 12.51 17.30 38.68
C GLU A 126 11.26 17.77 39.41
N GLN A 127 11.47 18.38 40.58
CA GLN A 127 10.37 18.88 41.40
C GLN A 127 9.75 20.13 40.78
N GLN A 128 8.41 20.16 40.76
CA GLN A 128 7.65 21.33 40.33
C GLN A 128 7.99 22.61 41.11
N THR A 129 8.10 23.73 40.40
CA THR A 129 8.28 25.05 41.00
C THR A 129 6.95 25.63 41.47
N GLY A 130 6.60 25.40 42.74
CA GLY A 130 5.40 25.97 43.36
C GLY A 130 4.18 25.06 43.33
N ASN A 131 2.99 25.65 43.42
CA ASN A 131 1.71 24.93 43.52
C ASN A 131 0.94 25.05 42.21
N ARG A 132 -0.06 24.19 42.02
CA ARG A 132 -0.98 24.18 40.86
C ARG A 132 -0.24 24.08 39.53
N LYS A 133 0.28 22.90 39.22
CA LYS A 133 0.78 22.58 37.88
C LYS A 133 -0.20 21.65 37.20
N GLY A 134 -0.78 22.08 36.09
CA GLY A 134 -1.79 21.35 35.33
C GLY A 134 -1.17 20.22 34.54
N LEU A 135 -1.73 19.02 34.63
CA LEU A 135 -1.30 17.89 33.80
C LEU A 135 -2.26 17.70 32.65
N ILE A 136 -3.53 17.43 32.94
CA ILE A 136 -4.60 17.29 31.96
C ILE A 136 -5.92 17.76 32.57
N GLY A 137 -6.79 18.37 31.78
CA GLY A 137 -8.11 18.76 32.27
C GLY A 137 -8.78 19.88 31.48
N GLN A 138 -9.91 20.33 32.00
CA GLN A 138 -10.76 21.37 31.46
C GLN A 138 -11.13 22.34 32.58
N ASN A 139 -10.70 23.60 32.44
CA ASN A 139 -10.88 24.63 33.46
C ASN A 139 -12.35 24.73 33.93
N ASP A 140 -12.54 24.94 35.24
CA ASP A 140 -13.85 25.00 35.90
C ASP A 140 -14.77 23.76 35.73
N ALA A 141 -14.26 22.64 35.18
CA ALA A 141 -14.96 21.37 35.08
C ALA A 141 -14.17 20.24 35.76
N VAL A 142 -13.24 19.62 35.05
CA VAL A 142 -12.43 18.48 35.53
C VAL A 142 -10.97 18.84 35.39
N GLU A 143 -10.26 18.98 36.51
CA GLU A 143 -8.89 19.47 36.52
C GLU A 143 -7.98 18.48 37.26
N TYR A 144 -6.93 18.01 36.59
CA TYR A 144 -5.98 17.09 37.19
C TYR A 144 -4.54 17.62 37.08
N GLY A 145 -3.86 17.67 38.22
CA GLY A 145 -2.49 18.16 38.27
C GLY A 145 -1.87 18.18 39.66
N MET A 146 -0.65 18.69 39.75
CA MET A 146 0.09 18.85 41.02
C MET A 146 -0.44 20.07 41.79
N ILE A 147 -1.26 19.85 42.83
CA ILE A 147 -1.77 20.95 43.68
C ILE A 147 -0.66 21.54 44.58
N SER A 148 0.37 20.76 44.86
CA SER A 148 1.59 21.17 45.56
C SER A 148 2.79 20.38 45.04
N PRO A 149 4.04 20.74 45.39
CA PRO A 149 5.23 20.04 44.93
C PRO A 149 5.35 18.56 45.33
N THR A 150 4.40 17.98 46.06
CA THR A 150 4.41 16.56 46.45
C THR A 150 3.05 15.88 46.32
N SER A 151 1.99 16.60 45.93
CA SER A 151 0.63 16.05 45.93
C SER A 151 -0.12 16.38 44.65
N MET A 152 -0.76 15.37 44.10
CA MET A 152 -1.70 15.50 42.98
C MET A 152 -3.10 15.80 43.49
N GLN A 153 -3.90 16.49 42.68
CA GLN A 153 -5.31 16.71 42.93
C GLN A 153 -6.11 16.50 41.66
N TYR A 154 -7.15 15.68 41.78
CA TYR A 154 -8.30 15.71 40.88
C TYR A 154 -9.34 16.63 41.51
N TRP A 155 -9.71 17.69 40.80
CA TRP A 155 -10.67 18.69 41.27
C TRP A 155 -11.80 18.86 40.26
N THR A 156 -13.01 19.03 40.81
CA THR A 156 -14.21 19.46 40.10
C THR A 156 -15.03 20.38 41.01
N PRO A 157 -15.98 21.16 40.46
CA PRO A 157 -16.99 21.86 41.26
C PRO A 157 -17.83 20.94 42.16
N ALA A 158 -17.94 19.65 41.82
CA ALA A 158 -18.73 18.65 42.53
C ALA A 158 -17.94 17.89 43.62
N GLY A 159 -16.62 18.04 43.68
CA GLY A 159 -15.77 17.34 44.63
C GLY A 159 -14.30 17.28 44.19
N ASN A 160 -13.42 16.91 45.11
CA ASN A 160 -12.00 16.72 44.82
C ASN A 160 -11.39 15.61 45.68
N ILE A 161 -10.24 15.11 45.23
CA ILE A 161 -9.35 14.24 46.00
C ILE A 161 -7.91 14.72 45.82
N SER A 162 -7.15 14.75 46.91
CA SER A 162 -5.71 15.00 46.87
C SER A 162 -4.95 13.80 47.42
N VAL A 163 -3.92 13.35 46.71
CA VAL A 163 -3.10 12.18 47.04
C VAL A 163 -1.63 12.57 47.13
N ASP A 164 -0.89 11.91 48.03
CA ASP A 164 0.56 12.03 48.08
C ASP A 164 1.17 11.25 46.92
N PHE A 165 1.94 11.92 46.08
CA PHE A 165 2.59 11.33 44.90
C PHE A 165 4.11 11.42 44.99
N GLY A 166 4.61 12.36 45.79
CA GLY A 166 6.03 12.68 45.89
C GLY A 166 6.47 13.79 44.93
N PRO A 167 7.72 14.27 45.07
CA PRO A 167 8.21 15.42 44.33
C PRO A 167 8.75 15.11 42.94
N THR A 168 9.09 13.85 42.65
CA THR A 168 9.70 13.40 41.40
C THR A 168 9.29 11.96 41.11
N THR A 169 9.42 11.53 39.86
CA THR A 169 9.44 10.11 39.47
C THR A 169 10.87 9.69 39.13
N ASP A 170 11.22 8.42 39.36
CA ASP A 170 12.54 7.87 38.99
C ASP A 170 12.56 7.34 37.54
N ASP A 171 11.38 7.06 36.98
CA ASP A 171 11.14 6.55 35.63
C ASP A 171 9.70 6.89 35.20
N TRP A 172 9.32 6.54 33.96
CA TRP A 172 7.95 6.58 33.46
C TRP A 172 6.97 5.91 34.43
N THR A 173 5.93 6.64 34.82
CA THR A 173 4.89 6.17 35.75
C THR A 173 3.52 6.37 35.10
N HIS A 174 2.76 5.28 34.93
CA HIS A 174 1.37 5.36 34.51
C HIS A 174 0.52 5.97 35.63
N VAL A 175 -0.31 6.95 35.29
CA VAL A 175 -1.22 7.63 36.20
C VAL A 175 -2.62 7.60 35.62
N ALA A 176 -3.60 7.30 36.45
CA ALA A 176 -5.00 7.34 36.04
C ALA A 176 -5.93 7.87 37.13
N VAL A 177 -7.07 8.43 36.70
CA VAL A 177 -8.20 8.75 37.56
C VAL A 177 -9.45 8.11 36.98
N VAL A 178 -10.13 7.28 37.77
CA VAL A 178 -11.43 6.68 37.43
C VAL A 178 -12.51 7.35 38.27
N VAL A 179 -13.58 7.78 37.61
CA VAL A 179 -14.75 8.39 38.25
C VAL A 179 -16.00 7.62 37.84
N ASN A 180 -16.81 7.26 38.83
CA ASN A 180 -18.11 6.64 38.62
C ASN A 180 -19.07 7.02 39.77
N SER A 181 -20.22 6.35 39.84
CA SER A 181 -21.23 6.60 40.89
C SER A 181 -20.75 6.34 42.34
N GLU A 182 -19.65 5.61 42.54
CA GLU A 182 -19.07 5.35 43.86
C GLU A 182 -18.11 6.47 44.31
N GLY A 183 -17.52 7.20 43.36
CA GLY A 183 -16.68 8.37 43.60
C GLY A 183 -15.44 8.41 42.72
N PHE A 184 -14.32 8.89 43.28
CA PHE A 184 -13.04 9.04 42.60
C PHE A 184 -12.06 7.97 43.07
N LYS A 185 -11.32 7.35 42.15
CA LYS A 185 -10.13 6.55 42.44
C LYS A 185 -8.94 7.08 41.64
N VAL A 186 -7.79 7.24 42.29
CA VAL A 186 -6.55 7.71 41.68
C VAL A 186 -5.51 6.60 41.74
N TYR A 187 -4.81 6.38 40.63
CA TYR A 187 -3.84 5.31 40.45
C TYR A 187 -2.46 5.85 40.08
N ALA A 188 -1.42 5.13 40.51
CA ALA A 188 -0.05 5.31 40.03
C ALA A 188 0.63 3.94 39.88
N GLY A 189 1.24 3.68 38.73
CA GLY A 189 1.85 2.38 38.41
C GLY A 189 0.85 1.21 38.44
N GLY A 190 -0.44 1.48 38.19
CA GLY A 190 -1.52 0.49 38.26
C GLY A 190 -2.13 0.27 39.66
N ASP A 191 -1.50 0.79 40.72
CA ASP A 191 -1.99 0.66 42.10
C ASP A 191 -2.85 1.86 42.53
N ILE A 192 -3.90 1.63 43.33
CA ILE A 192 -4.72 2.71 43.91
C ILE A 192 -3.88 3.47 44.96
N ILE A 193 -3.70 4.77 44.75
CA ILE A 193 -3.02 5.69 45.70
C ILE A 193 -4.00 6.59 46.47
N GLY A 194 -5.27 6.60 46.09
CA GLY A 194 -6.33 7.23 46.87
C GLY A 194 -7.72 7.01 46.31
N GLU A 195 -8.72 7.05 47.20
CA GLU A 195 -10.14 6.93 46.85
C GLU A 195 -11.00 7.81 47.77
N THR A 196 -12.09 8.34 47.24
CA THR A 196 -13.11 9.05 48.04
C THR A 196 -14.47 8.97 47.38
N SER A 197 -15.53 8.95 48.20
CA SER A 197 -16.90 9.12 47.71
C SER A 197 -17.17 10.57 47.31
N GLY A 198 -18.12 10.78 46.38
CA GLY A 198 -18.60 12.09 45.97
C GLY A 198 -18.35 12.37 44.49
N GLY A 199 -18.55 13.62 44.07
CA GLY A 199 -18.49 14.00 42.66
C GLY A 199 -19.85 14.00 41.97
N GLY A 200 -19.81 14.02 40.65
CA GLY A 200 -20.96 14.05 39.77
C GLY A 200 -20.63 14.78 38.45
N PRO A 201 -21.56 14.77 37.49
CA PRO A 201 -21.39 15.47 36.22
C PRO A 201 -21.15 16.96 36.44
N VAL A 202 -20.22 17.51 35.66
CA VAL A 202 -19.83 18.92 35.66
C VAL A 202 -19.67 19.38 34.22
N SER A 203 -19.78 20.68 33.99
CA SER A 203 -19.59 21.24 32.65
C SER A 203 -18.99 22.62 32.74
N SER A 204 -18.16 22.95 31.75
CA SER A 204 -17.67 24.31 31.50
C SER A 204 -17.65 24.59 30.01
N ALA A 205 -17.42 25.86 29.65
CA ALA A 205 -17.25 26.27 28.26
C ALA A 205 -15.78 26.22 27.81
N ASP A 206 -14.88 25.83 28.70
CA ASP A 206 -13.45 25.75 28.44
C ASP A 206 -13.10 24.44 27.73
N THR A 207 -11.93 24.40 27.09
CA THR A 207 -11.45 23.26 26.32
C THR A 207 -10.67 22.28 27.20
N PHE A 208 -10.56 21.04 26.75
CA PHE A 208 -9.65 20.07 27.35
C PHE A 208 -8.21 20.35 26.92
N ASN A 209 -7.31 20.55 27.87
CA ASN A 209 -5.91 20.91 27.61
C ASN A 209 -4.96 20.01 28.44
N MET A 210 -3.69 20.00 28.05
CA MET A 210 -2.63 19.17 28.62
C MET A 210 -1.36 20.02 28.85
N GLY A 211 -0.60 19.73 29.90
CA GLY A 211 0.64 20.43 30.26
C GLY A 211 0.47 21.80 30.94
N GLY A 212 -0.74 22.36 31.00
CA GLY A 212 -1.00 23.70 31.53
C GLY A 212 -2.13 24.41 30.78
N ASP A 213 -2.13 25.74 30.84
CA ASP A 213 -2.97 26.65 30.07
C ASP A 213 -4.44 26.22 29.91
N GLY A 214 -5.24 26.37 30.96
CA GLY A 214 -6.63 25.88 30.99
C GLY A 214 -6.82 24.68 31.92
N VAL A 215 -5.84 24.40 32.77
CA VAL A 215 -5.94 23.46 33.89
C VAL A 215 -5.60 24.18 35.20
N PHE A 216 -6.49 24.08 36.18
CA PHE A 216 -6.59 24.87 37.44
C PHE A 216 -6.96 26.35 37.30
N ASP A 217 -6.50 27.00 36.23
CA ASP A 217 -6.84 28.37 35.89
C ASP A 217 -6.82 28.50 34.35
N ALA A 218 -7.49 29.53 33.82
CA ALA A 218 -7.63 29.73 32.37
C ALA A 218 -6.31 29.91 31.59
N THR A 219 -5.20 30.23 32.27
CA THR A 219 -3.85 30.42 31.67
C THR A 219 -2.76 30.09 32.70
N GLY A 220 -1.60 29.64 32.24
CA GLY A 220 -0.44 29.32 33.07
C GLY A 220 -0.55 27.94 33.73
N ASN A 221 0.00 27.81 34.95
CA ASN A 221 0.08 26.53 35.67
C ASN A 221 0.88 25.46 34.92
N ASN A 222 1.91 25.90 34.18
CA ASN A 222 2.67 25.06 33.26
C ASN A 222 3.48 23.99 34.00
N PHE A 223 3.37 22.77 33.52
CA PHE A 223 4.01 21.58 34.05
C PHE A 223 5.46 21.45 33.56
N LEU A 224 6.36 21.04 34.44
CA LEU A 224 7.73 20.69 34.10
C LEU A 224 7.89 19.17 34.09
N GLY A 225 8.08 18.56 32.93
CA GLY A 225 8.22 17.12 32.77
C GLY A 225 7.57 16.61 31.49
N SER A 226 7.49 15.30 31.32
CA SER A 226 7.02 14.68 30.09
C SER A 226 5.69 13.95 30.29
N LEU A 227 4.82 14.01 29.27
CA LEU A 227 3.59 13.23 29.19
C LEU A 227 3.62 12.38 27.92
N ASP A 228 2.99 11.21 28.03
CA ASP A 228 2.88 10.25 26.95
C ASP A 228 1.54 9.52 27.05
N ASP A 229 1.03 9.01 25.92
CA ASP A 229 -0.13 8.12 25.87
C ASP A 229 -1.36 8.65 26.62
N VAL A 230 -1.67 9.95 26.45
CA VAL A 230 -2.82 10.59 27.12
C VAL A 230 -4.12 10.07 26.51
N ALA A 231 -4.90 9.34 27.30
CA ALA A 231 -6.19 8.77 26.92
C ALA A 231 -7.32 9.24 27.84
N VAL A 232 -8.45 9.57 27.23
CA VAL A 232 -9.67 10.03 27.89
C VAL A 232 -10.83 9.14 27.49
N TYR A 233 -11.51 8.60 28.50
CA TYR A 233 -12.66 7.71 28.35
C TYR A 233 -13.91 8.34 28.95
N ASN A 234 -15.06 8.15 28.32
CA ASN A 234 -16.39 8.46 28.88
C ASN A 234 -17.01 7.27 29.64
N VAL A 235 -16.20 6.29 29.99
CA VAL A 235 -16.54 5.12 30.81
C VAL A 235 -15.58 5.00 31.98
N ALA A 236 -16.02 4.34 33.05
CA ALA A 236 -15.16 3.96 34.14
C ALA A 236 -14.45 2.63 33.84
N LEU A 237 -13.14 2.69 33.56
CA LEU A 237 -12.33 1.48 33.40
C LEU A 237 -12.20 0.71 34.71
N SER A 238 -12.05 -0.61 34.62
CA SER A 238 -11.90 -1.45 35.80
C SER A 238 -10.49 -1.35 36.40
N ASP A 239 -10.36 -1.66 37.69
CA ASP A 239 -9.05 -1.71 38.37
C ASP A 239 -8.05 -2.62 37.62
N GLN A 240 -8.53 -3.68 36.94
CA GLN A 240 -7.68 -4.55 36.13
C GLN A 240 -7.26 -3.89 34.80
N ASP A 241 -8.16 -3.19 34.12
CA ASP A 241 -7.81 -2.46 32.88
C ASP A 241 -6.75 -1.39 33.15
N ILE A 242 -6.82 -0.70 34.30
CA ILE A 242 -5.80 0.26 34.72
C ILE A 242 -4.45 -0.42 34.99
N ALA A 243 -4.46 -1.59 35.64
CA ALA A 243 -3.23 -2.37 35.84
C ALA A 243 -2.65 -2.91 34.51
N ASP A 244 -3.51 -3.27 33.56
CA ASP A 244 -3.09 -3.74 32.25
C ASP A 244 -2.48 -2.59 31.43
N LEU A 245 -3.08 -1.38 31.45
CA LEU A 245 -2.48 -0.18 30.86
C LEU A 245 -1.12 0.14 31.48
N ALA A 246 -1.02 0.12 32.81
CA ALA A 246 0.22 0.41 33.53
C ALA A 246 1.35 -0.61 33.30
N SER A 247 1.02 -1.83 32.87
CA SER A 247 2.00 -2.88 32.56
C SER A 247 2.28 -3.02 31.06
N GLY A 248 1.57 -2.28 30.20
CA GLY A 248 1.59 -2.44 28.75
C GLY A 248 0.89 -3.71 28.24
N ALA A 249 0.13 -4.41 29.11
CA ALA A 249 -0.71 -5.53 28.74
C ALA A 249 -2.03 -5.10 28.07
N ALA A 250 -2.37 -3.82 28.18
CA ALA A 250 -3.43 -3.17 27.40
C ALA A 250 -2.92 -1.84 26.83
N VAL A 251 -3.56 -1.39 25.76
CA VAL A 251 -3.35 -0.07 25.14
C VAL A 251 -4.71 0.57 24.83
N PRO A 252 -4.80 1.92 24.76
CA PRO A 252 -6.05 2.59 24.39
C PRO A 252 -6.57 2.16 23.02
N ILE A 253 -5.69 2.10 22.02
CA ILE A 253 -5.97 1.61 20.66
C ILE A 253 -4.80 0.74 20.22
N LEU A 254 -5.07 -0.42 19.59
CA LEU A 254 -4.03 -1.18 18.93
C LEU A 254 -3.62 -0.48 17.63
N ARG A 255 -2.33 -0.17 17.51
CA ARG A 255 -1.74 0.14 16.22
C ARG A 255 -1.42 -1.18 15.52
N GLN A 256 -1.83 -1.31 14.25
CA GLN A 256 -1.56 -2.50 13.45
C GLN A 256 -0.21 -2.34 12.75
N VAL A 257 0.67 -3.33 12.85
CA VAL A 257 1.98 -3.34 12.17
C VAL A 257 2.17 -4.61 11.35
N PRO A 258 2.82 -4.56 10.18
CA PRO A 258 3.14 -5.77 9.44
C PRO A 258 4.00 -6.72 10.28
N LEU A 259 3.53 -7.95 10.45
CA LEU A 259 4.28 -9.03 11.10
C LEU A 259 5.63 -9.24 10.40
N ILE A 260 5.60 -9.16 9.07
CA ILE A 260 6.75 -9.26 8.19
C ILE A 260 6.96 -7.92 7.49
N PRO A 261 8.17 -7.32 7.54
CA PRO A 261 8.47 -6.08 6.83
C PRO A 261 8.26 -6.18 5.33
N ASP A 262 8.03 -5.03 4.69
CA ASP A 262 7.86 -4.86 3.23
C ASP A 262 6.62 -5.56 2.63
N LEU A 263 5.61 -5.76 3.48
CA LEU A 263 4.23 -5.97 3.05
C LEU A 263 3.74 -4.70 2.31
N ILE A 264 3.24 -4.86 1.07
CA ILE A 264 2.81 -3.76 0.21
C ILE A 264 1.30 -3.71 -0.01
N ALA A 265 0.60 -4.80 0.28
CA ALA A 265 -0.86 -4.88 0.31
C ALA A 265 -1.29 -6.03 1.23
N TYR A 266 -2.39 -5.83 1.98
CA TYR A 266 -2.93 -6.83 2.89
C TYR A 266 -4.45 -6.73 3.02
N TRP A 267 -5.16 -7.81 2.69
CA TRP A 267 -6.60 -7.93 2.83
C TRP A 267 -6.95 -9.01 3.85
N PRO A 268 -7.37 -8.64 5.07
CA PRO A 268 -7.84 -9.59 6.07
C PRO A 268 -9.22 -10.15 5.74
N PHE A 269 -10.02 -9.46 4.92
CA PHE A 269 -11.39 -9.84 4.57
C PHE A 269 -12.38 -10.00 5.74
N ASP A 270 -12.10 -9.33 6.87
CA ASP A 270 -12.97 -9.25 8.05
C ASP A 270 -14.20 -8.35 7.83
N GLY A 271 -15.10 -8.76 6.92
CA GLY A 271 -16.36 -8.09 6.61
C GLY A 271 -16.23 -6.88 5.67
N ASP A 272 -15.03 -6.56 5.20
CA ASP A 272 -14.76 -5.56 4.17
C ASP A 272 -13.76 -6.06 3.11
N LEU A 273 -13.44 -5.24 2.12
CA LEU A 273 -12.43 -5.52 1.07
C LEU A 273 -11.24 -4.55 1.15
N ALA A 274 -11.02 -3.91 2.30
CA ALA A 274 -10.03 -2.87 2.44
C ALA A 274 -8.60 -3.45 2.50
N ASP A 275 -7.68 -2.79 1.80
CA ASP A 275 -6.24 -3.02 1.93
C ASP A 275 -5.73 -2.27 3.17
N LYS A 276 -5.31 -3.00 4.22
CA LYS A 276 -4.88 -2.39 5.48
C LYS A 276 -3.44 -1.86 5.45
N VAL A 277 -2.74 -1.97 4.31
CA VAL A 277 -1.34 -1.54 4.17
C VAL A 277 -1.15 -0.59 2.98
N GLY A 278 -1.63 -0.98 1.81
CA GLY A 278 -1.51 -0.19 0.58
C GLY A 278 -2.72 0.71 0.34
N ASN A 279 -2.92 1.09 -0.93
CA ASN A 279 -4.12 1.80 -1.38
C ASN A 279 -4.91 0.95 -2.39
N ASN A 280 -4.85 -0.38 -2.23
CA ASN A 280 -5.39 -1.32 -3.21
C ASN A 280 -6.72 -1.90 -2.77
N ASP A 281 -7.57 -1.08 -2.14
CA ASP A 281 -8.91 -1.48 -1.71
C ASP A 281 -9.64 -2.20 -2.83
N GLY A 282 -10.16 -3.39 -2.50
CA GLY A 282 -10.82 -4.25 -3.46
C GLY A 282 -12.20 -3.75 -3.82
N GLU A 283 -12.54 -3.80 -5.11
CA GLU A 283 -13.92 -3.66 -5.58
C GLU A 283 -14.53 -5.04 -5.79
N ALA A 284 -15.66 -5.30 -5.15
CA ALA A 284 -16.44 -6.52 -5.37
C ALA A 284 -16.97 -6.56 -6.80
N GLN A 285 -16.80 -7.70 -7.47
CA GLN A 285 -17.31 -7.95 -8.82
C GLN A 285 -18.19 -9.20 -8.79
N GLY A 286 -19.15 -9.27 -9.71
CA GLY A 286 -20.11 -10.38 -9.82
C GLY A 286 -21.54 -9.87 -10.02
N THR A 287 -22.46 -10.78 -10.29
CA THR A 287 -23.89 -10.42 -10.40
C THR A 287 -24.60 -10.36 -9.05
N GLU A 288 -24.03 -11.01 -8.03
CA GLU A 288 -24.50 -11.00 -6.64
C GLU A 288 -23.36 -10.57 -5.70
N ASP A 289 -23.71 -10.06 -4.52
CA ASP A 289 -22.74 -9.58 -3.52
C ASP A 289 -21.85 -10.73 -3.01
N ILE A 290 -20.56 -10.44 -2.82
CA ILE A 290 -19.61 -11.38 -2.19
C ILE A 290 -20.05 -11.60 -0.74
N SER A 291 -20.15 -12.86 -0.34
CA SER A 291 -20.47 -13.25 1.03
C SER A 291 -19.22 -13.46 1.87
N TYR A 292 -19.37 -13.43 3.19
CA TYR A 292 -18.30 -13.68 4.15
C TYR A 292 -18.64 -14.91 5.00
N ASP A 293 -17.65 -15.75 5.26
CA ASP A 293 -17.76 -16.98 6.07
C ASP A 293 -16.56 -17.06 7.05
N ASP A 294 -16.58 -17.99 8.00
CA ASP A 294 -15.53 -18.11 9.02
C ASP A 294 -14.16 -18.39 8.35
N GLY A 295 -13.22 -17.44 8.55
CA GLY A 295 -11.85 -17.45 8.05
C GLY A 295 -10.88 -18.27 8.91
N GLN A 296 -9.61 -18.28 8.52
CA GLN A 296 -8.51 -18.63 9.43
C GLN A 296 -8.45 -17.59 10.57
N PHE A 297 -8.59 -16.31 10.22
CA PHE A 297 -8.73 -15.21 11.16
C PHE A 297 -10.06 -14.52 10.87
N GLY A 298 -10.90 -14.35 11.88
CA GLY A 298 -12.19 -13.69 11.74
C GLY A 298 -13.03 -14.22 10.56
N GLN A 299 -13.24 -13.40 9.54
CA GLN A 299 -14.00 -13.75 8.33
C GLN A 299 -13.13 -13.73 7.08
N GLY A 300 -13.39 -14.65 6.14
CA GLY A 300 -12.86 -14.59 4.78
C GLY A 300 -13.95 -14.34 3.75
N ILE A 301 -13.58 -13.94 2.53
CA ILE A 301 -14.51 -13.86 1.40
C ILE A 301 -14.85 -15.27 0.89
N ALA A 302 -16.13 -15.56 0.72
CA ALA A 302 -16.64 -16.80 0.14
C ALA A 302 -17.16 -16.52 -1.27
N LEU A 303 -16.38 -16.94 -2.28
CA LEU A 303 -16.67 -16.75 -3.69
C LEU A 303 -17.43 -17.95 -4.26
N ASP A 304 -18.49 -17.68 -5.04
CA ASP A 304 -19.43 -18.69 -5.52
C ASP A 304 -18.93 -19.57 -6.69
N GLY A 305 -17.76 -19.27 -7.25
CA GLY A 305 -17.23 -19.98 -8.42
C GLY A 305 -18.00 -19.74 -9.71
N VAL A 306 -18.90 -18.76 -9.78
CA VAL A 306 -19.67 -18.38 -10.97
C VAL A 306 -19.03 -17.15 -11.61
N ASP A 307 -19.23 -15.97 -11.02
CA ASP A 307 -18.75 -14.69 -11.53
C ASP A 307 -18.17 -13.75 -10.46
N GLN A 308 -18.10 -14.19 -9.21
CA GLN A 308 -17.61 -13.38 -8.10
C GLN A 308 -16.08 -13.34 -8.01
N PHE A 309 -15.52 -12.15 -7.82
CA PHE A 309 -14.10 -11.91 -7.57
C PHE A 309 -13.89 -10.49 -7.03
N VAL A 310 -12.69 -10.23 -6.51
CA VAL A 310 -12.27 -8.88 -6.09
C VAL A 310 -11.29 -8.33 -7.11
N GLN A 311 -11.48 -7.08 -7.51
CA GLN A 311 -10.59 -6.36 -8.43
C GLN A 311 -9.90 -5.21 -7.70
N THR A 312 -8.58 -5.08 -7.82
CA THR A 312 -7.87 -3.89 -7.31
C THR A 312 -8.09 -2.68 -8.23
N PRO A 313 -7.85 -1.44 -7.74
CA PRO A 313 -7.98 -0.25 -8.57
C PRO A 313 -7.03 -0.30 -9.78
N VAL A 314 -7.53 0.06 -10.96
CA VAL A 314 -6.75 0.01 -12.21
C VAL A 314 -5.61 1.02 -12.19
N GLU A 315 -5.81 2.16 -11.55
CA GLU A 315 -4.82 3.22 -11.35
C GLU A 315 -3.61 2.81 -10.50
N ASN A 316 -3.73 1.72 -9.74
CA ASN A 316 -2.70 1.20 -8.85
C ASN A 316 -2.10 -0.13 -9.37
N GLU A 317 -2.43 -0.54 -10.59
CA GLU A 317 -2.03 -1.84 -11.15
C GLU A 317 -0.50 -2.06 -11.13
N GLU A 318 0.27 -0.97 -11.31
CA GLU A 318 1.73 -0.94 -11.28
C GLU A 318 2.33 -1.40 -9.94
N THR A 319 1.54 -1.39 -8.86
CA THR A 319 1.93 -1.92 -7.53
C THR A 319 2.28 -3.40 -7.59
N PHE A 320 1.70 -4.14 -8.55
CA PHE A 320 1.83 -5.59 -8.67
C PHE A 320 2.70 -6.01 -9.88
N ASP A 321 3.46 -5.06 -10.42
CA ASP A 321 4.36 -5.25 -11.56
C ASP A 321 5.80 -5.54 -11.12
N PHE A 322 6.11 -6.82 -10.93
CA PHE A 322 7.41 -7.28 -10.43
C PHE A 322 8.46 -7.52 -11.53
N GLN A 323 8.60 -6.59 -12.48
CA GLN A 323 9.55 -6.71 -13.61
C GLN A 323 10.97 -6.22 -13.30
N ASP A 324 11.17 -5.61 -12.15
CA ASP A 324 12.41 -4.95 -11.70
C ASP A 324 13.41 -5.91 -11.06
N GLU A 325 13.17 -7.23 -11.15
CA GLU A 325 14.00 -8.28 -10.56
C GLU A 325 14.11 -8.20 -9.02
N THR A 326 13.29 -7.40 -8.34
CA THR A 326 13.24 -7.38 -6.86
C THR A 326 12.70 -8.69 -6.28
N GLY A 327 11.90 -9.41 -7.07
CA GLY A 327 11.16 -10.59 -6.62
C GLY A 327 9.91 -10.21 -5.82
N PHE A 328 9.11 -11.21 -5.46
CA PHE A 328 7.88 -10.98 -4.72
C PHE A 328 7.48 -12.22 -3.94
N SER A 329 6.61 -12.03 -2.94
CA SER A 329 5.97 -13.14 -2.25
C SER A 329 4.48 -12.88 -2.05
N ILE A 330 3.70 -13.95 -2.06
CA ILE A 330 2.25 -13.90 -1.82
C ILE A 330 1.90 -14.94 -0.78
N SER A 331 1.25 -14.52 0.30
CA SER A 331 0.67 -15.39 1.33
C SER A 331 -0.85 -15.32 1.24
N ALA A 332 -1.52 -16.46 1.40
CA ALA A 332 -2.98 -16.50 1.51
C ALA A 332 -3.44 -17.74 2.28
N TRP A 333 -4.49 -17.57 3.07
CA TRP A 333 -5.29 -18.67 3.58
C TRP A 333 -6.49 -18.90 2.66
N TYR A 334 -6.83 -20.16 2.39
CA TYR A 334 -7.88 -20.48 1.43
C TYR A 334 -8.52 -21.84 1.71
N ARG A 335 -9.77 -22.00 1.27
CA ARG A 335 -10.47 -23.28 1.18
C ARG A 335 -11.02 -23.45 -0.22
N VAL A 336 -10.91 -24.65 -0.77
CA VAL A 336 -11.60 -25.02 -2.01
C VAL A 336 -12.92 -25.67 -1.65
N ASP A 337 -14.04 -25.08 -2.08
CA ASP A 337 -15.37 -25.68 -1.89
C ASP A 337 -15.72 -26.59 -3.08
N GLU A 338 -15.42 -26.16 -4.30
CA GLU A 338 -15.56 -26.98 -5.50
C GLU A 338 -14.65 -26.51 -6.65
N PHE A 339 -13.97 -27.47 -7.28
CA PHE A 339 -13.32 -27.24 -8.57
C PHE A 339 -14.28 -27.44 -9.75
N THR A 340 -14.92 -26.37 -10.21
CA THR A 340 -15.89 -26.38 -11.32
C THR A 340 -15.27 -26.16 -12.69
N LYS A 341 -14.02 -25.70 -12.78
CA LYS A 341 -13.35 -25.34 -14.05
C LYS A 341 -11.97 -25.96 -14.15
N SER A 342 -11.55 -26.34 -15.35
CA SER A 342 -10.20 -26.88 -15.58
C SER A 342 -9.09 -25.89 -15.21
N TRP A 343 -9.40 -24.59 -15.21
CA TRP A 343 -8.53 -23.52 -14.74
C TRP A 343 -9.31 -22.62 -13.78
N GLN A 344 -8.78 -22.38 -12.58
CA GLN A 344 -9.36 -21.47 -11.58
C GLN A 344 -8.25 -20.67 -10.90
N ALA A 345 -8.38 -19.36 -10.83
CA ALA A 345 -7.38 -18.48 -10.24
C ALA A 345 -7.75 -18.12 -8.80
N LEU A 346 -6.82 -18.32 -7.87
CA LEU A 346 -6.94 -17.77 -6.51
C LEU A 346 -6.60 -16.28 -6.52
N ILE A 347 -5.50 -15.93 -7.19
CA ILE A 347 -5.02 -14.54 -7.33
C ILE A 347 -4.15 -14.43 -8.59
N ALA A 348 -4.30 -13.37 -9.39
CA ALA A 348 -3.59 -13.24 -10.65
C ALA A 348 -3.40 -11.80 -11.16
N LYS A 349 -2.27 -11.56 -11.83
CA LYS A 349 -2.02 -10.37 -12.69
C LYS A 349 -2.10 -10.68 -14.20
N GLY A 350 -2.10 -11.95 -14.59
CA GLY A 350 -2.44 -12.35 -15.97
C GLY A 350 -1.90 -13.69 -16.46
N GLU A 351 -1.76 -13.81 -17.77
CA GLU A 351 -1.32 -15.01 -18.49
C GLU A 351 0.11 -14.88 -19.04
N GLY A 352 0.63 -15.99 -19.57
CA GLY A 352 2.02 -16.06 -20.04
C GLY A 352 2.99 -16.02 -18.87
N ASN A 353 4.03 -15.18 -18.97
CA ASN A 353 4.98 -14.96 -17.88
C ASN A 353 4.54 -13.91 -16.85
N ARG A 354 3.26 -13.51 -16.87
CA ARG A 354 2.65 -12.74 -15.77
C ARG A 354 2.29 -13.68 -14.63
N TRP A 355 2.43 -13.19 -13.41
CA TRP A 355 2.28 -14.03 -12.23
C TRP A 355 0.80 -14.34 -11.93
N ARG A 356 0.58 -15.53 -11.36
CA ARG A 356 -0.72 -16.02 -10.89
C ARG A 356 -0.52 -17.22 -9.97
N ILE A 357 -1.48 -17.44 -9.09
CA ILE A 357 -1.65 -18.67 -8.30
C ILE A 357 -3.00 -19.26 -8.72
N HIS A 358 -2.99 -20.46 -9.27
CA HIS A 358 -4.16 -21.06 -9.90
C HIS A 358 -4.15 -22.58 -9.88
N ARG A 359 -5.31 -23.17 -10.08
CA ARG A 359 -5.47 -24.56 -10.54
C ARG A 359 -5.26 -24.63 -12.06
N ARG A 360 -4.45 -25.58 -12.55
CA ARG A 360 -4.23 -25.79 -13.99
C ARG A 360 -4.80 -27.13 -14.47
N GLY A 361 -5.30 -27.16 -15.71
CA GLY A 361 -5.55 -28.39 -16.46
C GLY A 361 -6.41 -29.47 -15.79
N GLY A 362 -7.25 -29.13 -14.81
CA GLY A 362 -8.03 -30.11 -14.05
C GLY A 362 -7.26 -30.83 -12.93
N GLU A 363 -6.08 -30.35 -12.53
CA GLU A 363 -5.29 -30.91 -11.42
C GLU A 363 -5.99 -30.71 -10.06
N GLY A 364 -5.68 -31.53 -9.04
CA GLY A 364 -6.23 -31.38 -7.68
C GLY A 364 -5.47 -30.39 -6.79
N GLN A 365 -4.43 -29.75 -7.32
CA GLN A 365 -3.51 -28.90 -6.59
C GLN A 365 -3.41 -27.52 -7.24
N LEU A 366 -2.99 -26.52 -6.47
CA LEU A 366 -2.64 -25.20 -6.99
C LEU A 366 -1.20 -25.19 -7.53
N THR A 367 -0.91 -24.26 -8.42
CA THR A 367 0.42 -23.99 -8.96
C THR A 367 0.61 -22.48 -9.02
N GLY A 368 1.84 -22.00 -9.10
CA GLY A 368 2.06 -20.57 -9.29
C GLY A 368 3.39 -20.17 -9.93
N ASN A 369 3.35 -18.93 -10.40
CA ASN A 369 4.36 -18.08 -11.04
C ASN A 369 4.58 -18.21 -12.56
N GLY A 370 4.19 -17.18 -13.32
CA GLY A 370 4.75 -16.85 -14.63
C GLY A 370 4.68 -17.92 -15.73
N GLY A 371 3.74 -18.87 -15.69
CA GLY A 371 3.48 -19.80 -16.81
C GLY A 371 4.60 -20.79 -17.06
N SER A 372 5.63 -20.39 -17.82
CA SER A 372 6.80 -21.24 -18.05
C SER A 372 7.59 -21.54 -16.77
N GLY A 373 7.43 -20.72 -15.73
CA GLY A 373 7.98 -20.93 -14.39
C GLY A 373 6.99 -21.48 -13.37
N ASP A 374 5.80 -21.95 -13.79
CA ASP A 374 4.76 -22.40 -12.86
C ASP A 374 5.26 -23.63 -12.08
N VAL A 375 5.48 -23.48 -10.77
CA VAL A 375 5.81 -24.58 -9.87
C VAL A 375 4.53 -25.14 -9.23
N PRO A 376 4.33 -26.47 -9.18
CA PRO A 376 3.14 -27.06 -8.57
C PRO A 376 3.22 -27.03 -7.03
N GLY A 377 2.14 -26.72 -6.33
CA GLY A 377 2.01 -27.04 -4.90
C GLY A 377 1.81 -28.55 -4.74
N ALA A 378 2.66 -29.23 -3.96
CA ALA A 378 2.69 -30.69 -3.90
C ALA A 378 1.88 -31.33 -2.74
N THR A 379 0.85 -30.67 -2.23
CA THR A 379 0.09 -31.12 -1.05
C THR A 379 -0.88 -32.27 -1.28
N GLY A 380 -1.17 -32.63 -2.54
CA GLY A 380 -2.25 -33.55 -2.87
C GLY A 380 -3.51 -32.82 -3.28
N ASP A 381 -4.68 -33.41 -3.04
CA ASP A 381 -5.97 -32.78 -3.38
C ASP A 381 -6.34 -31.77 -2.30
N VAL A 382 -6.29 -30.47 -2.62
CA VAL A 382 -6.65 -29.37 -1.70
C VAL A 382 -8.16 -29.11 -1.65
N ASN A 383 -8.94 -29.91 -2.36
CA ASN A 383 -10.40 -29.91 -2.31
C ASN A 383 -10.91 -30.95 -1.28
N ASP A 384 -10.41 -30.84 -0.05
CA ASP A 384 -10.75 -31.71 1.07
C ASP A 384 -11.70 -31.03 2.09
N GLY A 385 -12.00 -29.75 1.88
CA GLY A 385 -12.89 -28.94 2.71
C GLY A 385 -12.21 -28.27 3.90
N GLU A 386 -10.88 -28.40 4.03
CA GLU A 386 -10.11 -27.75 5.08
C GLU A 386 -9.54 -26.40 4.59
N ILE A 387 -9.22 -25.52 5.53
CA ILE A 387 -8.49 -24.29 5.25
C ILE A 387 -7.00 -24.61 5.16
N HIS A 388 -6.36 -24.20 4.08
CA HIS A 388 -4.93 -24.35 3.81
C HIS A 388 -4.24 -23.00 3.77
N HIS A 389 -2.94 -23.01 4.09
CA HIS A 389 -2.06 -21.86 3.88
C HIS A 389 -1.19 -22.09 2.65
N LEU A 390 -0.99 -21.06 1.84
CA LEU A 390 0.06 -21.09 0.81
C LEU A 390 0.97 -19.88 0.93
N VAL A 391 2.22 -20.08 0.50
CA VAL A 391 3.12 -18.98 0.16
C VAL A 391 3.78 -19.27 -1.19
N LEU A 392 3.65 -18.34 -2.13
CA LEU A 392 4.46 -18.33 -3.35
C LEU A 392 5.59 -17.33 -3.17
N VAL A 393 6.85 -17.76 -3.38
CA VAL A 393 8.04 -16.90 -3.32
C VAL A 393 8.73 -16.91 -4.67
N SER A 394 8.85 -15.75 -5.31
CA SER A 394 9.59 -15.56 -6.58
C SER A 394 10.87 -14.79 -6.29
N ASP A 395 12.01 -15.46 -6.45
CA ASP A 395 13.36 -15.01 -6.09
C ASP A 395 14.25 -15.02 -7.34
N PRO A 396 14.15 -13.97 -8.19
CA PRO A 396 14.93 -13.89 -9.43
C PRO A 396 16.43 -13.76 -9.19
N GLU A 397 16.87 -13.18 -8.07
CA GLU A 397 18.30 -13.09 -7.70
C GLU A 397 18.92 -14.49 -7.59
N ASN A 398 18.19 -15.43 -6.97
CA ASN A 398 18.60 -16.83 -6.86
C ASN A 398 18.06 -17.72 -7.98
N GLU A 399 17.44 -17.14 -9.01
CA GLU A 399 16.78 -17.82 -10.13
C GLU A 399 15.73 -18.87 -9.70
N GLN A 400 15.02 -18.64 -8.58
CA GLN A 400 14.15 -19.62 -7.95
C GLN A 400 12.70 -19.15 -7.78
N VAL A 401 11.76 -20.08 -7.97
CA VAL A 401 10.40 -19.98 -7.45
C VAL A 401 10.22 -21.09 -6.43
N ARG A 402 9.67 -20.75 -5.26
CA ARG A 402 9.37 -21.68 -4.18
C ARG A 402 7.89 -21.60 -3.86
N PHE A 403 7.25 -22.76 -3.76
CA PHE A 403 5.85 -22.90 -3.37
C PHE A 403 5.81 -23.61 -2.03
N TYR A 404 5.27 -22.93 -1.02
CA TYR A 404 5.02 -23.48 0.29
C TYR A 404 3.54 -23.73 0.43
N ALA A 405 3.21 -24.80 1.12
CA ALA A 405 1.85 -25.11 1.47
C ALA A 405 1.84 -25.68 2.89
N ASP A 406 0.94 -25.16 3.71
CA ASP A 406 0.83 -25.46 5.13
C ASP A 406 2.20 -25.33 5.84
N GLY A 407 2.91 -24.25 5.53
CA GLY A 407 4.23 -23.89 6.08
C GLY A 407 5.41 -24.73 5.59
N GLU A 408 5.19 -25.77 4.76
CA GLU A 408 6.26 -26.62 4.24
C GLU A 408 6.58 -26.26 2.78
N LEU A 409 7.88 -26.23 2.43
CA LEU A 409 8.31 -26.09 1.04
C LEU A 409 7.93 -27.36 0.26
N VAL A 410 6.95 -27.24 -0.64
CA VAL A 410 6.40 -28.38 -1.39
C VAL A 410 6.94 -28.48 -2.81
N SER A 411 7.39 -27.38 -3.40
CA SER A 411 8.06 -27.40 -4.71
C SER A 411 8.96 -26.20 -4.92
N GLU A 412 9.97 -26.39 -5.75
CA GLU A 412 10.86 -25.34 -6.24
C GLU A 412 11.14 -25.51 -7.74
N GLY A 413 11.51 -24.43 -8.42
CA GLY A 413 11.79 -24.41 -9.85
C GLY A 413 12.48 -23.11 -10.28
N GLY A 414 12.76 -22.97 -11.57
CA GLY A 414 13.42 -21.77 -12.10
C GLY A 414 12.48 -20.57 -12.19
N ALA A 415 12.94 -19.40 -11.75
CA ALA A 415 12.19 -18.15 -11.89
C ALA A 415 12.12 -17.72 -13.36
N PRO A 416 10.91 -17.47 -13.92
CA PRO A 416 10.80 -16.85 -15.23
C PRO A 416 11.06 -15.34 -15.10
N ALA A 417 11.47 -14.68 -16.18
CA ALA A 417 11.40 -13.22 -16.26
C ALA A 417 9.92 -12.81 -16.26
N ILE A 418 9.48 -12.15 -15.19
CA ILE A 418 8.08 -11.76 -14.98
C ILE A 418 7.68 -10.66 -15.97
N GLN A 419 6.49 -10.82 -16.51
CA GLN A 419 5.86 -9.84 -17.40
C GLN A 419 4.78 -9.04 -16.66
N SER A 420 4.46 -7.87 -17.20
CA SER A 420 3.39 -6.99 -16.74
C SER A 420 2.45 -6.58 -17.87
N ASN A 421 1.36 -5.93 -17.51
CA ASN A 421 0.31 -5.38 -18.37
C ASN A 421 -0.40 -4.25 -17.61
N ASP A 422 -1.18 -3.45 -18.31
CA ASP A 422 -1.97 -2.37 -17.68
C ASP A 422 -3.28 -2.88 -17.04
N ASN A 423 -3.39 -4.19 -16.74
CA ASN A 423 -4.58 -4.80 -16.15
C ASN A 423 -4.47 -4.83 -14.62
N PRO A 424 -5.58 -4.64 -13.88
CA PRO A 424 -5.57 -4.75 -12.42
C PRO A 424 -5.28 -6.18 -11.96
N MET A 425 -4.78 -6.32 -10.73
CA MET A 425 -4.72 -7.59 -10.05
C MET A 425 -6.15 -8.03 -9.66
N MET A 426 -6.42 -9.33 -9.72
CA MET A 426 -7.70 -9.90 -9.31
C MET A 426 -7.48 -11.02 -8.29
N ILE A 427 -8.29 -11.02 -7.23
CA ILE A 427 -8.39 -12.11 -6.26
C ILE A 427 -9.67 -12.88 -6.60
N GLY A 428 -9.52 -14.14 -6.98
CA GLY A 428 -10.61 -15.01 -7.38
C GLY A 428 -10.89 -15.08 -8.89
N GLU A 429 -10.11 -14.43 -9.75
CA GLU A 429 -10.25 -14.47 -11.22
C GLU A 429 -8.91 -14.11 -11.90
N ASN A 430 -8.84 -14.27 -13.23
CA ASN A 430 -7.69 -13.90 -14.04
C ASN A 430 -8.01 -12.74 -15.01
N PRO A 431 -7.23 -11.65 -15.02
CA PRO A 431 -7.51 -10.48 -15.86
C PRO A 431 -7.28 -10.73 -17.35
N ASP A 432 -6.34 -11.61 -17.73
CA ASP A 432 -6.00 -11.90 -19.13
C ASP A 432 -6.86 -13.02 -19.74
N ALA A 433 -7.39 -13.92 -18.90
CA ALA A 433 -8.18 -15.06 -19.32
C ALA A 433 -9.39 -15.28 -18.40
N ARG A 434 -10.45 -14.53 -18.69
CA ARG A 434 -11.72 -14.52 -17.95
C ARG A 434 -12.41 -15.89 -17.90
N GLY A 435 -13.26 -16.07 -16.90
CA GLY A 435 -14.04 -17.28 -16.70
C GLY A 435 -13.27 -18.37 -15.94
N ARG A 436 -12.29 -17.98 -15.11
CA ARG A 436 -11.48 -18.84 -14.24
C ARG A 436 -11.79 -18.54 -12.77
N THR A 437 -13.04 -18.23 -12.48
CA THR A 437 -13.50 -17.84 -11.15
C THR A 437 -13.22 -18.89 -10.07
N TRP A 438 -12.81 -18.41 -8.89
CA TRP A 438 -12.59 -19.20 -7.68
C TRP A 438 -13.91 -19.57 -7.01
N GLY A 439 -14.01 -20.82 -6.56
CA GLY A 439 -15.15 -21.33 -5.80
C GLY A 439 -14.69 -21.82 -4.44
N GLY A 440 -14.90 -21.01 -3.41
CA GLY A 440 -14.43 -21.27 -2.05
C GLY A 440 -14.02 -20.02 -1.28
N LEU A 441 -13.40 -20.25 -0.12
CA LEU A 441 -12.98 -19.21 0.81
C LEU A 441 -11.58 -18.67 0.46
N ILE A 442 -11.37 -17.37 0.61
CA ILE A 442 -10.06 -16.72 0.60
C ILE A 442 -9.99 -15.78 1.81
N ASP A 443 -8.87 -15.83 2.53
CA ASP A 443 -8.65 -15.08 3.77
C ASP A 443 -7.17 -14.66 3.89
N ASP A 444 -6.93 -13.56 4.62
CA ASP A 444 -5.61 -13.07 5.06
C ASP A 444 -4.57 -13.07 3.91
N VAL A 445 -4.88 -12.32 2.85
CA VAL A 445 -4.06 -12.22 1.64
C VAL A 445 -3.03 -11.12 1.81
N GLY A 446 -1.74 -11.46 1.74
CA GLY A 446 -0.64 -10.50 1.78
C GLY A 446 0.29 -10.59 0.58
N VAL A 447 0.74 -9.44 0.10
CA VAL A 447 1.69 -9.31 -1.01
C VAL A 447 2.94 -8.56 -0.53
N PHE A 448 4.11 -9.14 -0.79
CA PHE A 448 5.41 -8.58 -0.42
C PHE A 448 6.22 -8.23 -1.67
N ASN A 449 6.88 -7.07 -1.67
CA ASN A 449 7.77 -6.65 -2.75
C ASN A 449 9.21 -7.19 -2.59
N ARG A 450 9.32 -8.43 -2.12
CA ARG A 450 10.56 -9.18 -2.00
C ARG A 450 10.29 -10.67 -1.80
N PRO A 451 11.28 -11.53 -2.04
CA PRO A 451 11.29 -12.89 -1.52
C PRO A 451 11.29 -12.88 0.01
N ILE A 452 10.32 -13.55 0.64
CA ILE A 452 10.34 -13.81 2.09
C ILE A 452 11.07 -15.13 2.37
N THR A 453 11.67 -15.22 3.55
CA THR A 453 12.52 -16.33 3.96
C THR A 453 11.71 -17.50 4.52
N ASP A 454 12.32 -18.69 4.58
CA ASP A 454 11.71 -19.89 5.17
C ASP A 454 11.27 -19.66 6.62
N ASP A 455 12.05 -18.91 7.40
CA ASP A 455 11.72 -18.56 8.79
C ASP A 455 10.51 -17.62 8.86
N GLU A 456 10.38 -16.67 7.92
CA GLU A 456 9.21 -15.79 7.81
C GLU A 456 7.96 -16.58 7.40
N VAL A 457 8.08 -17.54 6.46
CA VAL A 457 6.97 -18.45 6.10
C VAL A 457 6.53 -19.29 7.31
N ALA A 458 7.48 -19.87 8.03
CA ALA A 458 7.20 -20.66 9.22
C ALA A 458 6.56 -19.79 10.33
N LEU A 459 6.97 -18.53 10.44
CA LEU A 459 6.37 -17.56 11.35
C LEU A 459 4.92 -17.27 10.97
N ILE A 460 4.61 -17.02 9.69
CA ILE A 460 3.22 -16.78 9.23
C ILE A 460 2.36 -18.01 9.48
N TYR A 461 2.84 -19.21 9.13
CA TYR A 461 2.06 -20.45 9.27
C TYR A 461 1.84 -20.88 10.73
N ASN A 462 2.85 -20.68 11.59
CA ASN A 462 2.79 -20.96 13.03
C ASN A 462 2.24 -22.35 13.39
N GLY A 463 2.66 -23.38 12.64
CA GLY A 463 2.22 -24.76 12.86
C GLY A 463 0.72 -25.00 12.64
N GLY A 464 0.09 -24.20 11.78
CA GLY A 464 -1.32 -24.31 11.41
C GLY A 464 -2.26 -23.41 12.22
N ASN A 465 -1.77 -22.78 13.29
CA ASN A 465 -2.56 -21.77 14.01
C ASN A 465 -2.61 -20.45 13.24
N GLY A 466 -1.62 -20.20 12.39
CA GLY A 466 -1.39 -18.92 11.75
C GLY A 466 -0.90 -17.83 12.72
N ASN A 467 -0.21 -16.83 12.17
CA ASN A 467 -0.08 -15.50 12.76
C ASN A 467 -0.62 -14.49 11.73
N PRO A 468 -1.53 -13.57 12.11
CA PRO A 468 -2.03 -12.54 11.20
C PRO A 468 -0.88 -11.73 10.61
N LEU A 469 -1.01 -11.31 9.36
CA LEU A 469 0.05 -10.52 8.70
C LEU A 469 0.17 -9.10 9.24
N MET A 470 -0.81 -8.65 10.02
CA MET A 470 -0.74 -7.44 10.84
C MET A 470 -0.91 -7.82 12.31
N VAL A 471 0.03 -7.46 13.16
CA VAL A 471 -0.01 -7.70 14.62
C VAL A 471 -0.21 -6.40 15.39
N GLY A 472 -0.77 -6.51 16.59
CA GLY A 472 -0.87 -5.38 17.52
C GLY A 472 0.51 -4.93 18.03
N GLY A 473 0.89 -3.69 17.74
CA GLY A 473 2.16 -3.10 18.18
C GLY A 473 2.29 -1.62 17.82
N VAL A 474 3.05 -0.86 18.62
CA VAL A 474 3.35 0.57 18.34
C VAL A 474 4.54 0.63 17.38
N ILE A 475 4.28 0.90 16.08
CA ILE A 475 5.23 1.47 15.09
C ILE A 475 4.44 2.30 14.07
N ILE A 476 5.03 3.42 13.67
CA ILE A 476 4.51 4.40 12.71
C ILE A 476 4.55 3.83 11.26
N PRO A 477 3.41 3.82 10.52
CA PRO A 477 3.41 3.37 9.12
C PRO A 477 4.36 4.20 8.24
N LYS A 478 4.82 3.65 7.10
CA LYS A 478 5.60 4.42 6.11
C LYS A 478 4.62 5.19 5.21
N PRO A 479 5.01 6.37 4.68
CA PRO A 479 4.16 7.08 3.72
C PRO A 479 4.10 6.30 2.41
N LYS A 480 2.93 6.30 1.77
CA LYS A 480 2.73 5.62 0.47
C LYS A 480 3.51 6.37 -0.61
N VAL A 481 4.17 5.67 -1.54
CA VAL A 481 5.07 6.30 -2.54
C VAL A 481 4.75 5.88 -3.96
N LYS A 482 4.49 6.87 -4.82
CA LYS A 482 4.42 6.71 -6.28
C LYS A 482 5.64 7.38 -6.93
N LEU A 483 6.34 6.64 -7.80
CA LEU A 483 7.47 7.16 -8.58
C LEU A 483 7.16 7.03 -10.07
N ALA A 484 7.18 8.13 -10.81
CA ALA A 484 7.04 8.14 -12.26
C ALA A 484 8.32 8.62 -12.93
N GLY A 485 9.04 7.70 -13.54
CA GLY A 485 10.28 7.96 -14.27
C GLY A 485 10.09 8.35 -15.74
N SER A 486 11.03 9.13 -16.27
CA SER A 486 11.03 9.58 -17.67
C SER A 486 12.46 9.73 -18.22
N MET A 487 12.59 9.98 -19.52
CA MET A 487 13.89 10.31 -20.14
C MET A 487 14.51 11.61 -19.63
N SER A 488 13.76 12.46 -18.93
CA SER A 488 14.22 13.78 -18.47
C SER A 488 14.30 13.88 -16.94
N GLY A 489 14.20 12.76 -16.22
CA GLY A 489 14.14 12.72 -14.76
C GLY A 489 12.87 12.03 -14.27
N PHE A 490 12.35 12.42 -13.11
CA PHE A 490 11.24 11.72 -12.46
C PHE A 490 10.36 12.63 -11.60
N SER A 491 9.16 12.16 -11.26
CA SER A 491 8.30 12.75 -10.25
C SER A 491 7.98 11.75 -9.15
N VAL A 492 7.84 12.25 -7.92
CA VAL A 492 7.46 11.48 -6.74
C VAL A 492 6.21 12.06 -6.13
N GLU A 493 5.31 11.19 -5.71
CA GLU A 493 4.17 11.51 -4.85
C GLU A 493 4.27 10.65 -3.58
N LEU A 494 4.21 11.31 -2.41
CA LEU A 494 4.17 10.70 -1.10
C LEU A 494 2.81 10.99 -0.49
N THR A 495 2.00 9.98 -0.21
CA THR A 495 0.66 10.14 0.37
C THR A 495 0.69 9.79 1.85
N ASP A 496 0.07 10.66 2.64
CA ASP A 496 -0.10 10.48 4.08
C ASP A 496 -0.89 9.18 4.37
N ASP A 497 -0.53 8.50 5.45
CA ASP A 497 -1.29 7.35 5.98
C ASP A 497 -2.21 7.81 7.12
N GLU A 498 -3.51 7.54 6.98
CA GLU A 498 -4.53 7.88 7.98
C GLU A 498 -4.20 7.29 9.37
N ASN A 499 -3.49 6.16 9.39
CA ASN A 499 -3.06 5.43 10.59
C ASN A 499 -1.75 5.95 11.21
N GLY A 500 -1.13 7.02 10.68
CA GLY A 500 -0.08 7.76 11.39
C GLY A 500 1.21 8.07 10.64
N SER A 501 1.23 8.07 9.30
CA SER A 501 2.41 8.48 8.53
C SER A 501 2.13 9.76 7.75
N THR A 502 2.14 10.90 8.42
CA THR A 502 1.86 12.17 7.78
C THR A 502 3.18 12.74 7.28
N VAL A 503 3.40 12.91 5.98
CA VAL A 503 4.72 13.36 5.46
C VAL A 503 5.03 14.80 5.88
N ASP A 504 6.17 15.03 6.55
CA ASP A 504 6.72 16.38 6.68
C ASP A 504 7.39 16.75 5.36
N ALA A 505 6.75 17.66 4.60
CA ALA A 505 7.27 18.12 3.32
C ALA A 505 8.69 18.72 3.44
N ALA A 506 9.01 19.41 4.54
CA ALA A 506 10.35 19.97 4.76
C ALA A 506 11.39 18.89 5.12
N GLY A 507 10.93 17.73 5.61
CA GLY A 507 11.73 16.59 6.01
C GLY A 507 12.03 15.60 4.88
N VAL A 508 11.58 15.85 3.64
CA VAL A 508 11.85 15.00 2.49
C VAL A 508 13.21 15.33 1.88
N SER A 509 14.04 14.30 1.71
CA SER A 509 15.27 14.36 0.92
C SER A 509 15.37 13.15 -0.01
N ALA A 510 16.17 13.28 -1.07
CA ALA A 510 16.32 12.23 -2.06
C ALA A 510 17.75 12.12 -2.58
N THR A 511 18.13 10.92 -3.03
CA THR A 511 19.29 10.69 -3.88
C THR A 511 18.86 10.07 -5.20
N PHE A 512 19.60 10.36 -6.26
CA PHE A 512 19.42 9.79 -7.60
C PHE A 512 20.75 9.17 -8.05
N ASP A 513 20.76 7.87 -8.30
CA ASP A 513 21.96 7.06 -8.57
C ASP A 513 23.08 7.29 -7.53
N GLY A 514 22.69 7.39 -6.25
CA GLY A 514 23.59 7.63 -5.12
C GLY A 514 24.07 9.08 -4.98
N VAL A 515 23.60 10.01 -5.81
CA VAL A 515 23.92 11.45 -5.72
C VAL A 515 22.78 12.20 -5.04
N ALA A 516 23.08 12.94 -3.99
CA ALA A 516 22.07 13.74 -3.28
C ALA A 516 21.45 14.82 -4.16
N LEU A 517 20.14 15.01 -4.01
CA LEU A 517 19.34 16.00 -4.74
C LEU A 517 18.92 17.15 -3.82
N GLU A 518 18.84 18.35 -4.41
CA GLU A 518 18.08 19.45 -3.83
C GLU A 518 16.61 19.23 -4.17
N VAL A 519 15.80 18.89 -3.16
CA VAL A 519 14.38 18.59 -3.35
C VAL A 519 13.56 19.78 -2.92
N THR A 520 12.59 20.18 -3.76
CA THR A 520 11.56 21.14 -3.39
C THR A 520 10.21 20.46 -3.50
N THR A 521 9.55 20.30 -2.35
CA THR A 521 8.27 19.62 -2.21
C THR A 521 7.11 20.61 -2.24
N ALA A 522 5.96 20.14 -2.72
CA ALA A 522 4.67 20.80 -2.57
C ALA A 522 3.69 19.82 -1.91
N LYS A 523 3.03 20.23 -0.82
CA LYS A 523 2.02 19.42 -0.14
C LYS A 523 0.62 19.99 -0.34
N ALA A 524 -0.32 19.15 -0.75
CA ALA A 524 -1.74 19.48 -0.88
C ALA A 524 -2.58 18.22 -0.64
N ASP A 525 -3.69 18.34 0.09
CA ASP A 525 -4.67 17.27 0.32
C ASP A 525 -4.04 15.91 0.74
N GLY A 526 -3.09 15.96 1.68
CA GLY A 526 -2.40 14.77 2.18
C GLY A 526 -1.35 14.17 1.24
N VAL A 527 -1.05 14.81 0.11
CA VAL A 527 -0.05 14.35 -0.86
C VAL A 527 1.11 15.35 -0.95
N THR A 528 2.33 14.87 -0.70
CA THR A 528 3.58 15.60 -0.87
C THR A 528 4.23 15.19 -2.18
N THR A 529 4.41 16.14 -3.09
CA THR A 529 4.95 15.88 -4.42
C THR A 529 6.25 16.62 -4.65
N PHE A 530 7.15 16.03 -5.43
CA PHE A 530 8.28 16.76 -6.02
C PHE A 530 8.66 16.17 -7.37
N SER A 531 9.46 16.91 -8.13
CA SER A 531 10.00 16.41 -9.39
C SER A 531 11.46 16.82 -9.54
N TYR A 532 12.21 15.97 -10.22
CA TYR A 532 13.62 16.19 -10.53
C TYR A 532 13.81 16.12 -12.04
N GLU A 533 14.44 17.15 -12.61
CA GLU A 533 14.86 17.16 -14.01
C GLU A 533 16.37 16.96 -14.13
N THR A 534 16.77 16.03 -14.99
CA THR A 534 18.18 15.78 -15.29
C THR A 534 18.73 16.85 -16.23
N THR A 535 20.04 17.11 -16.18
CA THR A 535 20.69 18.12 -17.05
C THR A 535 20.70 17.73 -18.54
N GLY A 536 20.59 16.44 -18.82
CA GLY A 536 20.46 15.87 -20.16
C GLY A 536 19.52 14.67 -20.13
N LEU A 537 19.17 14.15 -21.31
CA LEU A 537 18.30 12.98 -21.39
C LEU A 537 19.03 11.74 -20.88
N LEU A 538 18.34 10.96 -20.05
CA LEU A 538 18.78 9.64 -19.61
C LEU A 538 18.75 8.67 -20.80
N GLU A 539 19.74 7.79 -20.91
CA GLU A 539 19.84 6.89 -22.05
C GLU A 539 18.66 5.91 -22.12
N ALA A 540 18.19 5.61 -23.33
CA ALA A 540 17.11 4.65 -23.51
C ALA A 540 17.50 3.25 -23.00
N GLY A 541 16.63 2.64 -22.19
CA GLY A 541 16.79 1.29 -21.67
C GLY A 541 17.63 1.19 -20.40
N THR A 542 18.20 2.28 -19.88
CA THR A 542 18.90 2.29 -18.58
C THR A 542 17.92 2.31 -17.42
N GLU A 543 18.35 1.74 -16.30
CA GLU A 543 17.65 1.76 -15.03
C GLU A 543 18.34 2.74 -14.07
N HIS A 544 17.55 3.44 -13.27
CA HIS A 544 18.01 4.46 -12.33
C HIS A 544 17.34 4.29 -10.98
N PHE A 545 18.07 4.61 -9.91
CA PHE A 545 17.64 4.41 -8.53
C PHE A 545 17.37 5.75 -7.84
N VAL A 546 16.27 5.80 -7.08
CA VAL A 546 15.86 6.93 -6.25
C VAL A 546 15.72 6.45 -4.81
N VAL A 547 16.54 6.99 -3.91
CA VAL A 547 16.41 6.73 -2.46
C VAL A 547 15.83 7.97 -1.80
N LEU A 548 14.64 7.84 -1.24
CA LEU A 548 13.95 8.86 -0.47
C LEU A 548 14.26 8.67 1.01
N THR A 549 14.50 9.76 1.71
CA THR A 549 14.45 9.80 3.16
C THR A 549 13.36 10.78 3.53
N VAL A 550 12.30 10.26 4.14
CA VAL A 550 11.10 11.02 4.50
C VAL A 550 11.06 11.07 6.01
N LYS A 551 11.03 12.28 6.57
CA LYS A 551 10.52 12.43 7.92
C LYS A 551 9.02 12.60 7.85
N ASP A 552 8.31 11.86 8.67
CA ASP A 552 6.91 12.18 8.90
C ASP A 552 6.80 13.32 9.92
N THR A 553 5.60 13.86 10.06
CA THR A 553 5.32 14.86 11.08
C THR A 553 5.40 14.27 12.45
N GLU A 554 5.32 12.93 12.53
CA GLU A 554 5.58 11.95 13.60
C GLU A 554 7.09 11.84 13.99
N GLY A 555 7.99 12.59 13.35
CA GLY A 555 9.42 12.62 13.66
C GLY A 555 10.18 11.32 13.33
N ALA A 556 9.49 10.26 12.93
CA ALA A 556 10.09 9.05 12.41
C ALA A 556 10.70 9.30 11.03
N THR A 557 11.83 8.65 10.80
CA THR A 557 12.57 8.76 9.54
C THR A 557 12.42 7.46 8.76
N HIS A 558 11.78 7.55 7.60
CA HIS A 558 11.56 6.46 6.68
C HIS A 558 12.56 6.55 5.53
N THR A 559 13.29 5.46 5.27
CA THR A 559 14.09 5.33 4.05
C THR A 559 13.36 4.43 3.06
N ILE A 560 13.18 4.92 1.84
CA ILE A 560 12.38 4.28 0.79
C ILE A 560 13.22 4.25 -0.49
N GLU A 561 13.50 3.07 -1.00
CA GLU A 561 14.25 2.88 -2.24
C GLU A 561 13.30 2.47 -3.37
N LYS A 562 13.45 3.11 -4.53
CA LYS A 562 12.67 2.86 -5.75
C LYS A 562 13.59 2.92 -6.97
N SER A 563 13.22 2.26 -8.06
CA SER A 563 13.90 2.40 -9.35
C SER A 563 12.92 2.68 -10.48
N PHE A 564 13.42 3.14 -11.63
CA PHE A 564 12.66 3.20 -12.87
C PHE A 564 13.55 2.94 -14.08
N LYS A 565 12.94 2.40 -15.15
CA LYS A 565 13.61 2.15 -16.43
C LYS A 565 13.18 3.15 -17.50
N VAL A 566 14.16 3.72 -18.22
CA VAL A 566 13.91 4.71 -19.26
C VAL A 566 13.37 4.01 -20.52
N LYS A 567 12.13 4.35 -20.90
CA LYS A 567 11.50 3.80 -22.11
C LYS A 567 12.26 4.21 -23.38
N PRO A 568 12.28 3.39 -24.46
CA PRO A 568 12.88 3.76 -25.73
C PRO A 568 12.32 5.06 -26.29
N TYR A 569 13.19 5.91 -26.84
CA TYR A 569 12.79 7.17 -27.45
C TYR A 569 13.70 7.58 -28.60
N THR A 570 13.19 8.48 -29.44
CA THR A 570 13.94 9.07 -30.55
C THR A 570 14.10 10.56 -30.31
N VAL A 571 15.34 11.06 -30.39
CA VAL A 571 15.62 12.50 -30.29
C VAL A 571 15.36 13.16 -31.64
N VAL A 572 14.46 14.14 -31.64
CA VAL A 572 14.20 14.99 -32.80
C VAL A 572 14.95 16.30 -32.61
N ASP A 573 15.98 16.52 -33.42
CA ASP A 573 16.81 17.73 -33.35
C ASP A 573 16.53 18.69 -34.53
N ALA A 574 17.25 19.81 -34.54
CA ALA A 574 17.12 20.81 -35.59
C ALA A 574 17.51 20.30 -37.00
N GLY A 575 18.28 19.22 -37.09
CA GLY A 575 18.63 18.55 -38.35
C GLY A 575 17.47 17.76 -38.96
N SER A 576 16.45 17.43 -38.15
CA SER A 576 15.20 16.80 -38.63
C SER A 576 14.20 17.81 -39.20
N ARG A 577 14.51 19.11 -39.16
CA ARG A 577 13.59 20.16 -39.60
C ARG A 577 13.45 20.16 -41.13
N ALA A 578 12.24 19.88 -41.60
CA ALA A 578 11.86 20.08 -42.99
C ALA A 578 11.93 21.56 -43.41
N GLY A 579 12.28 21.83 -44.67
CA GLY A 579 12.31 23.18 -45.22
C GLY A 579 10.92 23.82 -45.28
N ASP A 580 10.81 25.12 -45.01
CA ASP A 580 9.52 25.82 -45.03
C ASP A 580 8.79 25.77 -46.39
N SER A 581 9.53 25.47 -47.48
CA SER A 581 8.96 25.24 -48.81
C SER A 581 8.06 24.01 -48.93
N LEU A 582 8.13 23.09 -47.96
CA LEU A 582 7.31 21.87 -47.93
C LEU A 582 5.97 22.07 -47.22
N LYS A 583 5.74 23.25 -46.61
CA LYS A 583 4.46 23.58 -45.98
C LYS A 583 3.36 23.66 -47.03
N GLY A 584 2.32 22.86 -46.85
CA GLY A 584 1.13 22.84 -47.67
C GLY A 584 -0.14 23.09 -46.85
N GLU A 585 -1.26 22.58 -47.35
CA GLU A 585 -2.52 22.53 -46.61
C GLU A 585 -2.38 21.63 -45.38
N SER A 586 -3.15 21.91 -44.33
CA SER A 586 -3.14 21.09 -43.12
C SER A 586 -3.80 19.75 -43.36
N GLY A 587 -3.11 18.67 -42.98
CA GLY A 587 -3.60 17.31 -43.09
C GLY A 587 -2.45 16.32 -43.14
N ILE A 588 -2.80 15.07 -43.40
CA ILE A 588 -1.91 13.94 -43.59
C ILE A 588 -2.05 13.52 -45.05
N VAL A 589 -0.94 13.38 -45.76
CA VAL A 589 -0.95 12.84 -47.12
C VAL A 589 -0.99 11.32 -46.99
N ALA A 590 -2.12 10.72 -47.37
CA ALA A 590 -2.30 9.28 -47.47
C ALA A 590 -2.00 8.84 -48.92
N THR A 591 -0.93 8.08 -49.10
CA THR A 591 -0.61 7.43 -50.36
C THR A 591 -0.93 5.95 -50.21
N ILE A 592 -2.00 5.51 -50.87
CA ILE A 592 -2.46 4.12 -50.82
C ILE A 592 -2.04 3.41 -52.10
N THR A 593 -1.54 2.20 -51.96
CA THR A 593 -1.28 1.28 -53.07
C THR A 593 -2.01 -0.03 -52.85
N GLN A 594 -2.42 -0.67 -53.94
CA GLN A 594 -3.00 -2.00 -53.91
C GLN A 594 -2.42 -2.86 -55.03
N ILE A 595 -1.97 -4.05 -54.69
CA ILE A 595 -1.69 -5.10 -55.67
C ILE A 595 -2.52 -6.29 -55.22
N SER A 596 -3.66 -6.57 -55.85
CA SER A 596 -4.53 -7.64 -55.38
C SER A 596 -4.10 -9.02 -55.86
N SER A 597 -4.68 -10.06 -55.24
CA SER A 597 -4.61 -11.44 -55.73
C SER A 597 -5.08 -11.61 -57.18
N GLY A 598 -5.86 -10.67 -57.72
CA GLY A 598 -6.27 -10.63 -59.13
C GLY A 598 -5.10 -10.46 -60.11
N GLN A 599 -3.95 -9.98 -59.63
CA GLN A 599 -2.69 -9.89 -60.38
C GLN A 599 -1.74 -11.07 -60.11
N ASN A 600 -2.27 -12.23 -59.69
CA ASN A 600 -1.50 -13.47 -59.44
C ASN A 600 -0.42 -13.38 -58.35
N VAL A 601 -0.50 -12.41 -57.42
CA VAL A 601 0.50 -12.23 -56.36
C VAL A 601 0.50 -13.29 -55.25
N GLY A 602 -0.41 -14.27 -55.27
CA GLY A 602 -0.44 -15.36 -54.30
C GLY A 602 -0.37 -14.88 -52.84
N SER A 603 0.60 -15.36 -52.07
CA SER A 603 0.83 -14.97 -50.66
C SER A 603 1.94 -13.93 -50.48
N LEU A 604 2.22 -13.10 -51.50
CA LEU A 604 3.40 -12.22 -51.51
C LEU A 604 3.36 -11.15 -50.40
N HIS A 605 2.20 -10.60 -50.05
CA HIS A 605 2.07 -9.50 -49.08
C HIS A 605 2.56 -9.86 -47.66
N GLY A 606 2.14 -11.03 -47.15
CA GLY A 606 2.46 -11.61 -45.84
C GLY A 606 2.94 -10.62 -44.78
N ASN A 607 2.01 -10.03 -44.02
CA ASN A 607 2.12 -9.06 -42.91
C ASN A 607 3.56 -8.74 -42.43
N ASN A 608 4.36 -8.09 -43.28
CA ASN A 608 5.76 -7.77 -43.02
C ASN A 608 6.13 -6.48 -43.75
N THR A 609 6.72 -5.55 -43.02
CA THR A 609 7.16 -4.24 -43.53
C THR A 609 8.05 -4.34 -44.76
N ALA A 610 8.97 -5.31 -44.84
CA ALA A 610 9.87 -5.45 -46.01
C ALA A 610 9.12 -5.84 -47.31
N ASN A 611 7.97 -6.49 -47.17
CA ASN A 611 7.09 -6.84 -48.27
C ASN A 611 6.18 -5.66 -48.61
N ALA A 612 5.64 -4.97 -47.60
CA ALA A 612 4.90 -3.73 -47.79
C ALA A 612 5.72 -2.68 -48.57
N GLU A 613 7.01 -2.49 -48.20
CA GLU A 613 7.93 -1.59 -48.91
C GLU A 613 8.15 -1.99 -50.37
N LYS A 614 8.20 -3.30 -50.68
CA LYS A 614 8.29 -3.77 -52.06
C LYS A 614 7.00 -3.53 -52.82
N ALA A 615 5.84 -3.81 -52.22
CA ALA A 615 4.52 -3.55 -52.81
C ALA A 615 4.35 -2.08 -53.14
N PHE A 616 4.67 -1.22 -52.19
CA PHE A 616 4.56 0.22 -52.35
C PHE A 616 5.41 0.72 -53.53
N ASN A 617 6.60 0.13 -53.73
CA ASN A 617 7.50 0.41 -54.85
C ASN A 617 7.19 -0.38 -56.14
N GLY A 618 6.01 -1.02 -56.22
CA GLY A 618 5.50 -1.70 -57.42
C GLY A 618 5.87 -3.16 -57.56
N TRP A 619 6.59 -3.74 -56.60
CA TRP A 619 6.98 -5.16 -56.51
C TRP A 619 7.79 -5.73 -57.71
N GLY A 620 7.96 -4.96 -58.79
CA GLY A 620 8.63 -5.37 -60.01
C GLY A 620 7.67 -6.08 -60.97
N ASN A 621 8.18 -7.10 -61.68
CA ASN A 621 7.40 -7.85 -62.65
C ASN A 621 6.91 -9.18 -62.08
N ASP A 622 5.70 -9.55 -62.46
CA ASP A 622 5.14 -10.88 -62.23
C ASP A 622 6.05 -11.94 -62.90
N PRO A 623 6.55 -12.92 -62.13
CA PRO A 623 7.45 -13.95 -62.67
C PRO A 623 6.79 -14.93 -63.64
N GLU A 624 5.45 -15.01 -63.69
CA GLU A 624 4.72 -15.86 -64.62
C GLU A 624 4.35 -15.13 -65.93
N THR A 625 3.93 -13.87 -65.84
CA THR A 625 3.51 -13.08 -67.01
C THR A 625 4.61 -12.19 -67.59
N GLU A 626 5.68 -11.95 -66.83
CA GLU A 626 6.77 -10.98 -67.12
C GLU A 626 6.31 -9.51 -67.23
N GLU A 627 5.05 -9.21 -66.93
CA GLU A 627 4.49 -7.86 -66.91
C GLU A 627 4.68 -7.20 -65.52
N ALA A 628 4.72 -5.86 -65.47
CA ALA A 628 4.81 -5.13 -64.21
C ALA A 628 3.49 -5.22 -63.45
N TYR A 629 3.54 -5.33 -62.11
CA TYR A 629 2.34 -5.13 -61.31
C TYR A 629 1.84 -3.69 -61.44
N LEU A 630 0.52 -3.54 -61.34
CA LEU A 630 -0.17 -2.26 -61.42
C LEU A 630 -0.70 -1.89 -60.03
N ASN A 631 -0.71 -0.59 -59.73
CA ASN A 631 -1.33 -0.08 -58.52
C ASN A 631 -2.84 0.06 -58.74
N GLU A 632 -3.63 -0.84 -58.14
CA GLU A 632 -5.08 -0.84 -58.26
C GLU A 632 -5.78 0.34 -57.57
N ALA A 633 -5.11 0.96 -56.60
CA ALA A 633 -5.60 2.13 -55.89
C ALA A 633 -5.41 3.44 -56.70
N ASP A 634 -4.67 3.40 -57.82
CA ASP A 634 -4.51 4.53 -58.72
C ASP A 634 -5.20 4.27 -60.08
N PRO A 635 -6.26 5.04 -60.43
CA PRO A 635 -6.94 4.93 -61.72
C PRO A 635 -6.03 5.11 -62.94
N ASP A 636 -4.89 5.79 -62.81
CA ASP A 636 -3.96 6.09 -63.91
C ASP A 636 -2.84 5.04 -64.05
N SER A 637 -2.79 4.01 -63.18
CA SER A 637 -1.66 3.06 -63.15
C SER A 637 -1.56 2.14 -64.38
N PHE A 638 -2.55 2.11 -65.28
CA PHE A 638 -2.49 1.33 -66.52
C PHE A 638 -1.37 1.77 -67.49
N GLU A 639 -0.78 2.97 -67.31
CA GLU A 639 0.35 3.46 -68.09
C GLU A 639 1.72 3.20 -67.42
N GLY A 640 1.73 2.59 -66.22
CA GLY A 640 2.90 2.29 -65.41
C GLY A 640 2.63 2.47 -63.92
N TRP A 641 3.57 2.07 -63.07
CA TRP A 641 3.42 2.25 -61.62
C TRP A 641 3.32 3.74 -61.26
N SER A 642 2.21 4.12 -60.64
CA SER A 642 1.91 5.50 -60.23
C SER A 642 1.14 5.52 -58.90
N TYR A 643 1.02 6.71 -58.33
CA TYR A 643 0.39 6.92 -57.02
C TYR A 643 -0.69 7.99 -57.13
N TYR A 644 -1.77 7.82 -56.36
CA TYR A 644 -2.83 8.81 -56.18
C TYR A 644 -2.88 9.28 -54.72
N PRO A 645 -2.01 10.22 -54.29
CA PRO A 645 -1.99 10.70 -52.91
C PRO A 645 -3.23 11.55 -52.61
N VAL A 646 -3.84 11.32 -51.44
CA VAL A 646 -5.02 12.05 -50.95
C VAL A 646 -4.67 12.76 -49.65
N LEU A 647 -5.07 14.02 -49.52
CA LEU A 647 -4.94 14.75 -48.26
C LEU A 647 -6.13 14.43 -47.36
N VAL A 648 -5.86 13.87 -46.19
CA VAL A 648 -6.88 13.47 -45.20
C VAL A 648 -6.66 14.23 -43.88
N PRO A 649 -7.72 14.63 -43.16
CA PRO A 649 -7.58 15.39 -41.91
C PRO A 649 -7.14 14.51 -40.73
N VAL A 650 -7.50 13.22 -40.75
CA VAL A 650 -7.17 12.21 -39.74
C VAL A 650 -6.98 10.86 -40.44
N VAL A 651 -6.17 9.98 -39.84
CA VAL A 651 -6.06 8.58 -40.26
C VAL A 651 -6.91 7.76 -39.29
N ASN A 652 -8.10 7.36 -39.74
CA ASN A 652 -8.98 6.43 -39.04
C ASN A 652 -9.72 5.60 -40.09
N PHE A 653 -9.05 4.57 -40.62
CA PHE A 653 -9.51 3.88 -41.82
C PHE A 653 -9.85 2.42 -41.57
N ASP A 654 -10.98 1.99 -42.13
CA ASP A 654 -11.40 0.60 -42.21
C ASP A 654 -11.78 0.26 -43.66
N GLN A 655 -11.38 -0.91 -44.15
CA GLN A 655 -11.62 -1.30 -45.54
C GLN A 655 -13.11 -1.56 -45.84
N ASP A 656 -13.90 -1.93 -44.82
CA ASP A 656 -15.30 -2.34 -44.91
C ASP A 656 -16.25 -1.29 -44.28
N GLY A 657 -15.71 -0.17 -43.79
CA GLY A 657 -16.45 0.85 -43.05
C GLY A 657 -17.05 0.33 -41.74
N GLY A 658 -16.46 -0.72 -41.16
CA GLY A 658 -16.83 -1.33 -39.89
C GLY A 658 -16.35 -0.55 -38.68
N VAL A 659 -16.89 -0.91 -37.51
CA VAL A 659 -16.51 -0.33 -36.22
C VAL A 659 -15.36 -1.17 -35.66
N GLN A 660 -14.11 -0.76 -35.88
CA GLN A 660 -12.91 -1.53 -35.54
C GLN A 660 -11.90 -0.69 -34.74
N GLY A 661 -11.00 -1.35 -34.02
CA GLY A 661 -9.91 -0.68 -33.29
C GLY A 661 -10.35 0.19 -32.10
N ASN A 662 -9.41 1.01 -31.60
CA ASN A 662 -9.59 1.83 -30.38
C ASN A 662 -10.17 3.23 -30.64
N PHE A 663 -10.24 3.67 -31.90
CA PHE A 663 -10.81 4.95 -32.32
C PHE A 663 -11.97 4.65 -33.26
N ASN A 664 -13.18 4.49 -32.73
CA ASN A 664 -14.33 4.06 -33.52
C ASN A 664 -15.61 4.81 -33.13
N SER A 665 -16.70 4.58 -33.86
CA SER A 665 -17.97 5.29 -33.62
C SER A 665 -18.52 5.14 -32.19
N ASN A 666 -18.18 4.07 -31.44
CA ASN A 666 -18.64 3.90 -30.06
C ASN A 666 -18.00 4.90 -29.08
N ASN A 667 -16.84 5.47 -29.41
CA ASN A 667 -16.18 6.49 -28.61
C ASN A 667 -16.00 7.83 -29.34
N GLY A 668 -16.80 8.06 -30.38
CA GLY A 668 -16.94 9.35 -31.06
C GLY A 668 -15.93 9.62 -32.17
N TYR A 669 -15.25 8.58 -32.66
CA TYR A 669 -14.29 8.67 -33.77
C TYR A 669 -14.74 7.75 -34.91
N ASP A 670 -15.62 8.23 -35.78
CA ASP A 670 -16.14 7.41 -36.88
C ASP A 670 -15.02 6.95 -37.83
N ASP A 671 -15.07 5.68 -38.23
CA ASP A 671 -14.17 5.10 -39.24
C ASP A 671 -14.53 5.60 -40.65
N GLU A 672 -13.51 5.90 -41.44
CA GLU A 672 -13.64 6.25 -42.86
C GLU A 672 -13.15 5.09 -43.74
N TYR A 673 -13.63 5.02 -44.99
CA TYR A 673 -13.09 4.04 -45.94
C TYR A 673 -11.63 4.38 -46.28
N ILE A 674 -10.80 3.36 -46.45
CA ILE A 674 -9.44 3.54 -46.98
C ILE A 674 -9.53 4.23 -48.36
N PRO A 675 -8.82 5.35 -48.58
CA PRO A 675 -8.88 6.08 -49.85
C PRO A 675 -8.58 5.19 -51.06
N ASN A 676 -9.48 5.22 -52.04
CA ASN A 676 -9.39 4.48 -53.31
C ASN A 676 -9.40 2.94 -53.18
N ILE A 677 -9.90 2.41 -52.05
CA ILE A 677 -10.15 1.00 -51.86
C ILE A 677 -11.67 0.76 -51.77
N PRO A 678 -12.22 -0.28 -52.42
CA PRO A 678 -11.54 -1.21 -53.32
C PRO A 678 -11.02 -0.50 -54.57
N GLY A 679 -9.84 -0.91 -55.04
CA GLY A 679 -9.28 -0.44 -56.30
C GLY A 679 -10.07 -0.95 -57.50
N TRP A 680 -9.60 -0.69 -58.72
CA TRP A 680 -10.32 -1.10 -59.94
C TRP A 680 -10.43 -2.62 -60.14
N GLY A 681 -9.72 -3.42 -59.33
CA GLY A 681 -9.84 -4.88 -59.29
C GLY A 681 -10.96 -5.41 -58.37
N ASP A 682 -11.75 -4.54 -57.74
CA ASP A 682 -12.79 -4.88 -56.74
C ASP A 682 -12.26 -5.69 -55.52
N SER A 683 -10.95 -5.67 -55.29
CA SER A 683 -10.30 -6.33 -54.14
C SER A 683 -10.26 -5.41 -52.93
N THR A 684 -10.37 -5.99 -51.73
CA THR A 684 -10.08 -5.32 -50.45
C THR A 684 -8.77 -5.79 -49.83
N ASP A 685 -8.07 -6.74 -50.46
CA ASP A 685 -6.78 -7.25 -49.99
C ASP A 685 -5.60 -6.63 -50.75
N GLY A 686 -4.40 -6.77 -50.16
CA GLY A 686 -3.13 -6.39 -50.81
C GLY A 686 -2.81 -4.90 -50.73
N ILE A 687 -3.29 -4.23 -49.68
CA ILE A 687 -3.22 -2.79 -49.47
C ILE A 687 -1.93 -2.43 -48.71
N VAL A 688 -1.27 -1.35 -49.13
CA VAL A 688 -0.19 -0.71 -48.37
C VAL A 688 -0.43 0.79 -48.34
N GLY A 689 -0.39 1.38 -47.15
CA GLY A 689 -0.52 2.83 -46.95
C GLY A 689 0.77 3.47 -46.45
N GLU A 690 1.15 4.58 -47.09
CA GLU A 690 2.14 5.52 -46.55
C GLU A 690 1.40 6.79 -46.09
N PHE A 691 1.64 7.21 -44.85
CA PHE A 691 1.02 8.38 -44.25
C PHE A 691 2.08 9.40 -43.86
N THR A 692 2.07 10.55 -44.54
CA THR A 692 3.11 11.57 -44.41
C THR A 692 2.52 12.88 -43.89
N ALA A 693 3.13 13.46 -42.84
CA ALA A 693 2.72 14.73 -42.27
C ALA A 693 3.93 15.57 -41.83
N LEU A 694 3.77 16.90 -41.88
CA LEU A 694 4.70 17.84 -41.26
C LEU A 694 4.17 18.25 -39.89
N LEU A 695 4.96 17.99 -38.85
CA LEU A 695 4.59 18.30 -37.47
C LEU A 695 5.22 19.61 -37.01
N GLU A 696 4.41 20.51 -36.46
CA GLU A 696 4.90 21.66 -35.70
C GLU A 696 5.04 21.28 -34.22
N LEU A 697 6.26 20.93 -33.82
CA LEU A 697 6.56 20.54 -32.45
C LEU A 697 7.28 21.69 -31.72
N LYS A 698 6.76 22.08 -30.56
CA LYS A 698 7.52 22.89 -29.59
C LYS A 698 8.59 22.02 -28.94
N LYS A 699 9.61 22.62 -28.31
CA LYS A 699 10.56 21.85 -27.48
C LYS A 699 9.77 21.11 -26.38
N GLY A 700 9.94 19.79 -26.28
CA GLY A 700 9.27 18.95 -25.29
C GLY A 700 9.29 17.47 -25.69
N ALA A 701 8.78 16.62 -24.81
CA ALA A 701 8.53 15.21 -25.11
C ALA A 701 7.14 15.04 -25.76
N TYR A 702 7.05 14.16 -26.75
CA TYR A 702 5.80 13.85 -27.46
C TYR A 702 5.63 12.34 -27.54
N LYS A 703 4.41 11.86 -27.27
CA LYS A 703 4.00 10.49 -27.55
C LYS A 703 3.07 10.52 -28.76
N LEU A 704 3.47 9.86 -29.84
CA LEU A 704 2.65 9.67 -31.03
C LEU A 704 2.18 8.22 -31.05
N GLY A 705 0.88 7.99 -31.15
CA GLY A 705 0.27 6.65 -31.17
C GLY A 705 -0.08 6.22 -32.58
N VAL A 706 0.19 4.96 -32.91
CA VAL A 706 -0.32 4.27 -34.10
C VAL A 706 -0.90 2.95 -33.62
N ASN A 707 -2.11 2.63 -34.07
CA ASN A 707 -2.74 1.34 -33.84
C ASN A 707 -3.04 0.73 -35.21
N SER A 708 -2.38 -0.39 -35.50
CA SER A 708 -2.49 -1.11 -36.77
C SER A 708 -2.60 -2.59 -36.43
N ASP A 709 -3.59 -3.26 -36.98
CA ASP A 709 -3.76 -4.72 -36.91
C ASP A 709 -2.65 -5.44 -37.71
N ASP A 710 -2.16 -4.79 -38.77
CA ASP A 710 -0.95 -5.15 -39.50
C ASP A 710 0.32 -4.48 -38.95
N GLY A 711 1.50 -5.01 -39.30
CA GLY A 711 2.77 -4.41 -38.89
C GLY A 711 3.02 -3.04 -39.52
N PHE A 712 3.57 -2.08 -38.76
CA PHE A 712 3.86 -0.73 -39.23
C PHE A 712 5.32 -0.32 -38.98
N LYS A 713 5.75 0.75 -39.66
CA LYS A 713 7.04 1.42 -39.45
C LYS A 713 6.80 2.93 -39.43
N ALA A 714 7.38 3.61 -38.44
CA ALA A 714 7.33 5.06 -38.34
C ALA A 714 8.75 5.63 -38.43
N THR A 715 8.90 6.70 -39.20
CA THR A 715 10.17 7.44 -39.34
C THR A 715 9.92 8.94 -39.16
N ILE A 716 10.96 9.66 -38.75
CA ILE A 716 10.93 11.12 -38.63
C ILE A 716 12.25 11.68 -39.14
N GLY A 717 12.20 12.74 -39.95
CA GLY A 717 13.39 13.36 -40.52
C GLY A 717 13.09 14.49 -41.50
N ALA A 718 14.15 15.19 -41.93
CA ALA A 718 14.03 16.29 -42.88
C ALA A 718 13.72 15.82 -44.31
N ASN A 719 14.15 14.60 -44.65
CA ASN A 719 13.76 13.86 -45.85
C ASN A 719 12.87 12.70 -45.40
N PHE A 720 11.57 12.88 -45.44
CA PHE A 720 10.58 11.84 -45.14
C PHE A 720 10.28 10.95 -46.35
N THR A 721 10.73 11.36 -47.56
CA THR A 721 10.80 10.52 -48.75
C THR A 721 12.09 9.70 -48.72
N ASP A 722 12.12 8.65 -47.90
CA ASP A 722 13.16 7.61 -47.98
C ASP A 722 12.49 6.28 -47.61
N LEU A 723 11.68 5.78 -48.56
CA LEU A 723 11.39 4.36 -48.70
C LEU A 723 12.23 3.81 -49.84
#